data_AF-A0A7D9D854-F1
#
_entry.id   AF-A0A7D9D854-F1
#
_cell.length_a   1.000
_cell.length_b   1.000
_cell.length_c   1.000
_cell.angle_alpha   90.00
_cell.angle_beta   90.00
_cell.angle_gamma   90.00
#
_symmetry.space_group_name_H-M   'P 1'
#
loop_
_entity.id
_entity.type
_entity.pdbx_description
1 polymer ?
#
loop_
_entity_poly.entity_id
_entity_poly.type
_entity_poly.pdbx_seq_one_letter_code
_entity_poly.pdbx_strand_id
1 'polypeptide(L)'
;MIDAVKDFLSPKRFGVVSYICLIVHFLSGMAFIGVTLELKKGEFGKFSCTVDTKSTVVYKNYVEKTCYSRYELTYNSPLPLYGFVLLSTGFTVLVGVAYSLAVSHRVEEIDRTSDGSDETRTDREEASRGFYVFYFYFLHLVVRSLFGILFTVLQYIVFYPRGFDFEFSCNLPTSDVPSQTRNNTRIGKLNNTSIACENSTASEKQLWSMIVSVLNTAFALIILGEVIYLWRQFPILHCRSEVGWSCDSEFITVYLLRKQYMRVELRLSTMDNDTPTLSITPDNNIADSSTSNNSIPDYNIANSSSSDNIITDSSTPGNIIADISFQDCSDYYRQQVLNRPRAHDLSHEQKTDLDDVYIDVIIHTKRAPHIFSKEMERHEIFDVYMKVPKNSIRLEKVRDLFYPNKDTKGNSPRTILAVGRPGIGKTVLTEKIMRDWGNGIDEFYRGKIAFCHKFRWFNFEPEKNLSLKTFLRYGTDLSEEKFESIFQEILKEPQKAVFIFDGLDEFNGDMENCLEQSQMLPNDPNAYMSGMTLFIKLAYGKVLQGATIIVTSRPTANDFYSKLHFDRSVEIIGFTLEKIQEYVSRFCDNSDRGDLKPKVWNHIKSSSDLLNLCYIPVNCFIVCVTLSACLSDSENDTSALPTRLTELYNAAIAHFAKEHDRNSNETFSKQTAMDLQELAFRGMENGQLVFNKKYFHERMKRSGLINSLSNPISPIQTQFCFVHLTIQEFLAAKHVTETLSPEEIEKFISAHIGSG
;
A
#
# COMPACT_ATOMS: atom_id res chain seq x y z
N MET A 1 -11.38 20.28 -8.58
CA MET A 1 -10.27 20.35 -9.58
C MET A 1 -10.51 21.45 -10.59
N ILE A 2 -11.60 21.41 -11.38
CA ILE A 2 -11.91 22.44 -12.40
C ILE A 2 -11.79 23.86 -11.84
N ASP A 3 -12.39 24.14 -10.68
CA ASP A 3 -12.46 25.50 -10.13
C ASP A 3 -11.10 26.01 -9.63
N ALA A 4 -10.33 25.15 -8.96
CA ALA A 4 -8.93 25.44 -8.61
C ALA A 4 -8.06 25.77 -9.84
N VAL A 5 -8.34 25.19 -11.01
CA VAL A 5 -7.64 25.52 -12.26
C VAL A 5 -8.13 26.87 -12.85
N LYS A 6 -9.39 27.26 -12.65
CA LYS A 6 -9.90 28.58 -13.09
C LYS A 6 -9.16 29.73 -12.42
N ASP A 7 -8.93 29.64 -11.11
CA ASP A 7 -8.27 30.70 -10.32
C ASP A 7 -6.83 30.96 -10.79
N PHE A 8 -6.12 29.88 -11.17
CA PHE A 8 -4.79 30.01 -11.78
C PHE A 8 -4.86 30.47 -13.25
N LEU A 9 -5.92 30.18 -14.00
CA LEU A 9 -6.09 30.58 -15.39
C LEU A 9 -6.95 31.85 -15.54
N SER A 10 -6.57 32.93 -14.84
CA SER A 10 -7.23 34.23 -15.00
C SER A 10 -7.07 34.78 -16.43
N PRO A 11 -8.16 35.15 -17.14
CA PRO A 11 -8.09 35.61 -18.53
C PRO A 11 -7.31 36.91 -18.70
N LYS A 12 -7.21 37.76 -17.66
CA LYS A 12 -6.41 39.00 -17.68
C LYS A 12 -4.92 38.78 -17.96
N ARG A 13 -4.41 37.56 -17.73
CA ARG A 13 -2.99 37.21 -17.87
C ARG A 13 -2.62 36.61 -19.24
N PHE A 14 -3.58 36.41 -20.14
CA PHE A 14 -3.37 35.75 -21.44
C PHE A 14 -3.95 36.54 -22.61
N GLY A 15 -3.31 36.46 -23.78
CA GLY A 15 -3.94 36.83 -25.04
C GLY A 15 -5.14 35.92 -25.32
N VAL A 16 -6.22 36.48 -25.86
CA VAL A 16 -7.51 35.77 -26.03
C VAL A 16 -7.40 34.50 -26.88
N VAL A 17 -6.51 34.46 -27.88
CA VAL A 17 -6.28 33.27 -28.71
C VAL A 17 -5.66 32.14 -27.87
N SER A 18 -4.52 32.39 -27.23
CA SER A 18 -3.87 31.50 -26.26
C SER A 18 -4.79 31.02 -25.15
N TYR A 19 -5.65 31.91 -24.62
CA TYR A 19 -6.62 31.61 -23.56
C TYR A 19 -7.72 30.65 -24.04
N ILE A 20 -8.40 30.97 -25.14
CA ILE A 20 -9.43 30.10 -25.73
C ILE A 20 -8.81 28.75 -26.09
N CYS A 21 -7.63 28.74 -26.70
CA CYS A 21 -6.91 27.49 -27.01
C CYS A 21 -6.59 26.68 -25.75
N LEU A 22 -6.21 27.31 -24.64
CA LEU A 22 -5.90 26.62 -23.38
C LEU A 22 -7.15 26.00 -22.75
N ILE A 23 -8.25 26.75 -22.66
CA ILE A 23 -9.51 26.28 -22.07
C ILE A 23 -10.17 25.20 -22.94
N VAL A 24 -10.26 25.39 -24.25
CA VAL A 24 -10.85 24.38 -25.14
C VAL A 24 -10.00 23.10 -25.16
N HIS A 25 -8.66 23.20 -25.19
CA HIS A 25 -7.77 22.04 -25.12
C HIS A 25 -7.92 21.27 -23.79
N PHE A 26 -8.05 21.97 -22.65
CA PHE A 26 -8.32 21.36 -21.35
C PHE A 26 -9.66 20.60 -21.35
N LEU A 27 -10.74 21.26 -21.79
CA LEU A 27 -12.08 20.65 -21.84
C LEU A 27 -12.14 19.45 -22.79
N SER A 28 -11.54 19.55 -23.98
CA SER A 28 -11.49 18.42 -24.92
C SER A 28 -10.64 17.27 -24.38
N GLY A 29 -9.50 17.56 -23.75
CA GLY A 29 -8.67 16.52 -23.14
C GLY A 29 -9.38 15.78 -22.01
N MET A 30 -10.09 16.49 -21.12
CA MET A 30 -10.91 15.87 -20.08
C MET A 30 -12.00 14.96 -20.65
N ALA A 31 -12.68 15.37 -21.73
CA ALA A 31 -13.67 14.54 -22.42
C ALA A 31 -13.03 13.28 -23.06
N PHE A 32 -11.91 13.44 -23.76
CA PHE A 32 -11.21 12.33 -24.41
C PHE A 32 -10.60 11.34 -23.41
N ILE A 33 -10.14 11.78 -22.23
CA ILE A 33 -9.72 10.89 -21.14
C ILE A 33 -10.89 10.00 -20.70
N GLY A 34 -12.09 10.57 -20.53
CA GLY A 34 -13.30 9.80 -20.22
C GLY A 34 -13.59 8.72 -21.26
N VAL A 35 -13.74 9.11 -22.53
CA VAL A 35 -14.07 8.18 -23.62
C VAL A 35 -12.99 7.11 -23.81
N THR A 36 -11.70 7.48 -23.80
CA THR A 36 -10.61 6.50 -23.98
C THR A 36 -10.39 5.59 -22.77
N LEU A 37 -10.87 5.98 -21.58
CA LEU A 37 -10.95 5.11 -20.40
C LEU A 37 -12.12 4.12 -20.50
N GLU A 38 -13.29 4.55 -20.97
CA GLU A 38 -14.45 3.67 -21.19
C GLU A 38 -14.15 2.62 -22.27
N LEU A 39 -13.57 3.05 -23.40
CA LEU A 39 -13.06 2.15 -24.44
C LEU A 39 -12.06 1.13 -23.90
N LYS A 40 -11.24 1.49 -22.90
CA LYS A 40 -10.29 0.54 -22.31
C LYS A 40 -10.97 -0.46 -21.37
N LYS A 41 -11.98 -0.03 -20.60
CA LYS A 41 -12.77 -0.92 -19.73
C LYS A 41 -13.58 -1.95 -20.51
N GLY A 42 -14.17 -1.54 -21.65
CA GLY A 42 -14.98 -2.42 -22.49
C GLY A 42 -14.20 -3.34 -23.44
N GLU A 43 -12.88 -3.12 -23.61
CA GLU A 43 -12.11 -3.71 -24.71
C GLU A 43 -12.12 -5.25 -24.73
N PHE A 44 -11.89 -5.89 -23.57
CA PHE A 44 -11.82 -7.35 -23.49
C PHE A 44 -13.17 -8.02 -23.78
N GLY A 45 -14.28 -7.44 -23.32
CA GLY A 45 -15.64 -7.94 -23.64
C GLY A 45 -16.06 -7.72 -25.10
N LYS A 46 -15.25 -6.99 -25.88
CA LYS A 46 -15.40 -6.71 -27.31
C LYS A 46 -14.37 -7.47 -28.17
N PHE A 47 -13.56 -8.35 -27.57
CA PHE A 47 -12.55 -9.18 -28.21
C PHE A 47 -13.04 -10.64 -28.29
N SER A 48 -12.93 -11.29 -29.46
CA SER A 48 -13.31 -12.71 -29.62
C SER A 48 -12.38 -13.42 -30.59
N CYS A 49 -12.18 -14.73 -30.41
CA CYS A 49 -11.38 -15.59 -31.28
C CYS A 49 -12.22 -16.67 -31.96
N THR A 50 -11.91 -16.99 -33.22
CA THR A 50 -12.54 -18.09 -33.96
C THR A 50 -11.88 -19.41 -33.57
N VAL A 51 -12.57 -20.21 -32.75
CA VAL A 51 -12.09 -21.49 -32.21
C VAL A 51 -13.01 -22.61 -32.70
N ASP A 52 -12.48 -23.81 -32.99
CA ASP A 52 -13.27 -24.91 -33.57
C ASP A 52 -14.45 -25.30 -32.67
N THR A 53 -15.58 -25.56 -33.32
CA THR A 53 -16.90 -26.01 -32.83
C THR A 53 -16.89 -27.16 -31.81
N LYS A 54 -15.80 -27.93 -31.72
CA LYS A 54 -15.61 -29.02 -30.75
C LYS A 54 -14.97 -28.59 -29.43
N SER A 55 -14.59 -27.33 -29.31
CA SER A 55 -13.82 -26.83 -28.16
C SER A 55 -14.72 -26.51 -26.97
N THR A 56 -14.21 -26.75 -25.76
CA THR A 56 -14.90 -26.36 -24.52
C THR A 56 -14.89 -24.84 -24.33
N VAL A 57 -15.88 -24.32 -23.61
CA VAL A 57 -15.94 -22.90 -23.20
C VAL A 57 -14.66 -22.49 -22.46
N VAL A 58 -14.13 -23.37 -21.61
CA VAL A 58 -12.85 -23.18 -20.90
C VAL A 58 -11.68 -22.94 -21.88
N TYR A 59 -11.56 -23.76 -22.93
CA TYR A 59 -10.51 -23.59 -23.93
C TYR A 59 -10.69 -22.30 -24.74
N LYS A 60 -11.94 -21.96 -25.12
CA LYS A 60 -12.23 -20.67 -25.79
C LYS A 60 -11.80 -19.48 -24.92
N ASN A 61 -12.21 -19.45 -23.65
CA ASN A 61 -11.86 -18.39 -22.70
C ASN A 61 -10.33 -18.27 -22.48
N TYR A 62 -9.62 -19.41 -22.41
CA TYR A 62 -8.16 -19.45 -22.32
C TYR A 62 -7.47 -18.86 -23.55
N VAL A 63 -7.94 -19.25 -24.75
CA VAL A 63 -7.45 -18.70 -26.03
C VAL A 63 -7.68 -17.19 -26.05
N GLU A 64 -8.88 -16.71 -25.72
CA GLU A 64 -9.23 -15.29 -25.78
C GLU A 64 -8.43 -14.45 -24.79
N LYS A 65 -8.30 -14.85 -23.51
CA LYS A 65 -7.40 -14.19 -22.54
C LYS A 65 -5.95 -14.13 -23.05
N THR A 66 -5.42 -15.25 -23.55
CA THR A 66 -4.02 -15.37 -23.99
C THR A 66 -3.74 -14.55 -25.26
N CYS A 67 -4.67 -14.56 -26.21
CA CYS A 67 -4.57 -13.82 -27.45
C CYS A 67 -4.80 -12.32 -27.24
N TYR A 68 -5.73 -11.92 -26.37
CA TYR A 68 -5.93 -10.53 -25.98
C TYR A 68 -4.66 -9.93 -25.35
N SER A 69 -4.03 -10.62 -24.40
CA SER A 69 -2.77 -10.14 -23.79
C SER A 69 -1.64 -9.94 -24.82
N ARG A 70 -1.59 -10.79 -25.86
CA ARG A 70 -0.63 -10.63 -26.96
C ARG A 70 -1.00 -9.50 -27.93
N TYR A 71 -2.29 -9.28 -28.18
CA TYR A 71 -2.78 -8.12 -28.90
C TYR A 71 -2.41 -6.82 -28.16
N GLU A 72 -2.60 -6.77 -26.83
CA GLU A 72 -2.16 -5.63 -26.02
C GLU A 72 -0.67 -5.35 -26.17
N LEU A 73 0.19 -6.37 -26.06
CA LEU A 73 1.64 -6.23 -26.25
C LEU A 73 2.06 -5.85 -27.69
N THR A 74 1.17 -5.94 -28.67
CA THR A 74 1.45 -5.65 -30.09
C THR A 74 0.98 -4.25 -30.51
N TYR A 75 -0.14 -3.77 -29.95
CA TYR A 75 -0.84 -2.55 -30.37
C TYR A 75 -1.05 -1.50 -29.26
N ASN A 76 -1.08 -1.88 -27.97
CA ASN A 76 -1.12 -0.91 -26.87
C ASN A 76 0.31 -0.62 -26.38
N SER A 77 0.66 0.66 -26.27
CA SER A 77 1.93 1.08 -25.65
C SER A 77 1.91 0.88 -24.12
N PRO A 78 3.08 0.81 -23.44
CA PRO A 78 3.16 0.83 -21.97
C PRO A 78 2.48 2.04 -21.31
N LEU A 79 2.33 3.14 -22.04
CA LEU A 79 1.42 4.24 -21.72
C LEU A 79 0.11 4.04 -22.52
N PRO A 80 -1.05 3.76 -21.89
CA PRO A 80 -2.33 3.61 -22.60
C PRO A 80 -2.85 4.92 -23.19
N LEU A 81 -3.83 4.85 -24.11
CA LEU A 81 -4.32 6.02 -24.86
C LEU A 81 -4.86 7.14 -23.94
N TYR A 82 -5.64 6.81 -22.91
CA TYR A 82 -6.11 7.79 -21.92
C TYR A 82 -4.96 8.44 -21.14
N GLY A 83 -3.89 7.69 -20.87
CA GLY A 83 -2.67 8.18 -20.21
C GLY A 83 -1.85 9.09 -21.11
N PHE A 84 -1.82 8.82 -22.41
CA PHE A 84 -1.21 9.71 -23.40
C PHE A 84 -1.98 11.04 -23.53
N VAL A 85 -3.31 11.00 -23.60
CA VAL A 85 -4.14 12.22 -23.60
C VAL A 85 -3.88 13.04 -22.33
N LEU A 86 -3.96 12.39 -21.15
CA LEU A 86 -3.67 13.00 -19.85
C LEU A 86 -2.28 13.65 -19.80
N LEU A 87 -1.25 13.01 -20.38
CA LEU A 87 0.09 13.56 -20.46
C LEU A 87 0.15 14.80 -21.38
N SER A 88 -0.41 14.74 -22.59
CA SER A 88 -0.36 15.86 -23.54
C SER A 88 -1.18 17.08 -23.09
N THR A 89 -2.38 16.85 -22.54
CA THR A 89 -3.24 17.91 -22.01
C THR A 89 -2.72 18.43 -20.68
N GLY A 90 -2.30 17.55 -19.77
CA GLY A 90 -1.73 17.90 -18.48
C GLY A 90 -0.49 18.78 -18.62
N PHE A 91 0.43 18.44 -19.54
CA PHE A 91 1.60 19.29 -19.83
C PHE A 91 1.18 20.67 -20.36
N THR A 92 0.22 20.73 -21.29
CA THR A 92 -0.26 21.99 -21.88
C THR A 92 -0.89 22.91 -20.83
N VAL A 93 -1.65 22.35 -19.87
CA VAL A 93 -2.20 23.08 -18.73
C VAL A 93 -1.11 23.49 -17.74
N LEU A 94 -0.17 22.60 -17.40
CA LEU A 94 0.92 22.86 -16.47
C LEU A 94 1.80 24.04 -16.93
N VAL A 95 2.14 24.12 -18.22
CA VAL A 95 2.91 25.25 -18.78
C VAL A 95 2.11 26.56 -18.71
N GLY A 96 0.79 26.51 -18.93
CA GLY A 96 -0.10 27.67 -18.77
C GLY A 96 -0.20 28.17 -17.33
N VAL A 97 -0.34 27.25 -16.37
CA VAL A 97 -0.38 27.58 -14.92
C VAL A 97 0.98 28.11 -14.45
N ALA A 98 2.09 27.47 -14.82
CA ALA A 98 3.43 27.92 -14.45
C ALA A 98 3.74 29.34 -14.96
N TYR A 99 3.35 29.65 -16.20
CA TYR A 99 3.41 31.01 -16.73
C TYR A 99 2.54 31.99 -15.91
N SER A 100 1.25 31.65 -15.71
CA SER A 100 0.30 32.53 -15.03
C SER A 100 0.74 32.88 -13.61
N LEU A 101 1.31 31.91 -12.88
CA LEU A 101 1.93 32.12 -11.58
C LEU A 101 3.13 33.08 -11.69
N ALA A 102 4.05 32.86 -12.64
CA ALA A 102 5.24 33.68 -12.81
C ALA A 102 4.92 35.17 -13.09
N VAL A 103 3.89 35.48 -13.87
CA VAL A 103 3.53 36.87 -14.19
C VAL A 103 2.46 37.49 -13.28
N SER A 104 1.80 36.68 -12.44
CA SER A 104 0.60 37.06 -11.66
C SER A 104 0.72 38.44 -10.97
N HIS A 105 1.72 38.60 -10.12
CA HIS A 105 1.97 39.83 -9.35
C HIS A 105 2.11 41.07 -10.25
N ARG A 106 2.93 40.99 -11.31
CA ARG A 106 3.22 42.14 -12.17
C ARG A 106 2.04 42.53 -13.07
N VAL A 107 1.27 41.56 -13.56
CA VAL A 107 0.05 41.86 -14.33
C VAL A 107 -0.99 42.57 -13.45
N GLU A 108 -1.18 42.12 -12.20
CA GLU A 108 -2.15 42.77 -11.30
C GLU A 108 -1.69 44.15 -10.78
N GLU A 109 -0.39 44.34 -10.58
CA GLU A 109 0.21 45.63 -10.22
C GLU A 109 -0.01 46.70 -11.31
N ILE A 110 0.14 46.31 -12.58
CA ILE A 110 -0.11 47.17 -13.75
C ILE A 110 -1.62 47.34 -14.03
N ASP A 111 -2.44 46.32 -13.76
CA ASP A 111 -3.89 46.42 -13.87
C ASP A 111 -4.46 47.44 -12.87
N ARG A 112 -4.04 47.39 -11.59
CA ARG A 112 -4.41 48.33 -10.52
C ARG A 112 -3.97 49.77 -10.83
N THR A 113 -2.69 49.98 -11.17
CA THR A 113 -2.18 51.32 -11.49
C THR A 113 -2.82 51.91 -12.76
N SER A 114 -3.30 51.08 -13.68
CA SER A 114 -4.04 51.53 -14.87
C SER A 114 -5.53 51.85 -14.62
N ASP A 115 -6.13 51.43 -13.49
CA ASP A 115 -7.55 51.69 -13.17
C ASP A 115 -7.77 52.90 -12.25
N GLY A 116 -6.70 53.63 -11.90
CA GLY A 116 -6.80 55.01 -11.40
C GLY A 116 -6.92 55.18 -9.88
N SER A 117 -6.64 54.15 -9.09
CA SER A 117 -6.67 54.20 -7.61
C SER A 117 -5.26 54.24 -6.98
N ASP A 118 -4.56 55.37 -7.10
CA ASP A 118 -3.89 56.08 -5.99
C ASP A 118 -2.92 57.17 -6.48
N GLU A 119 -3.09 58.40 -5.98
CA GLU A 119 -2.05 59.44 -6.03
C GLU A 119 -1.09 59.30 -4.84
N THR A 120 -0.07 58.44 -4.95
CA THR A 120 1.13 58.54 -4.09
C THR A 120 2.40 58.33 -4.91
N ARG A 121 2.99 59.44 -5.35
CA ARG A 121 4.18 59.46 -6.19
C ARG A 121 5.43 59.81 -5.38
N THR A 122 5.98 58.83 -4.67
CA THR A 122 7.23 58.97 -3.91
C THR A 122 8.06 57.68 -3.90
N ASP A 123 9.19 57.75 -4.60
CA ASP A 123 10.49 57.14 -4.27
C ASP A 123 10.53 55.68 -3.80
N ARG A 124 10.57 54.76 -4.78
CA ARG A 124 11.22 53.45 -4.63
C ARG A 124 11.84 52.93 -5.93
N GLU A 125 12.78 53.70 -6.46
CA GLU A 125 13.74 53.20 -7.45
C GLU A 125 14.69 52.18 -6.80
N GLU A 126 14.37 50.88 -6.87
CA GLU A 126 15.35 49.79 -7.04
C GLU A 126 14.65 48.42 -7.27
N ALA A 127 14.24 48.17 -8.51
CA ALA A 127 13.74 46.87 -8.96
C ALA A 127 14.27 46.55 -10.38
N SER A 128 15.48 46.03 -10.45
CA SER A 128 16.21 45.83 -11.72
C SER A 128 15.49 44.88 -12.69
N ARG A 129 15.35 45.33 -13.96
CA ARG A 129 14.97 44.57 -15.18
C ARG A 129 13.51 44.06 -15.16
N GLY A 130 12.70 44.21 -16.22
CA GLY A 130 12.98 44.55 -17.61
C GLY A 130 12.64 43.35 -18.52
N PHE A 131 11.63 43.47 -19.37
CA PHE A 131 11.14 42.47 -20.33
C PHE A 131 10.60 41.14 -19.75
N TYR A 132 10.20 41.11 -18.47
CA TYR A 132 9.81 39.84 -17.84
C TYR A 132 8.49 39.30 -18.41
N VAL A 133 7.44 40.11 -18.50
CA VAL A 133 6.09 39.58 -18.81
C VAL A 133 5.99 39.17 -20.28
N PHE A 134 6.45 40.00 -21.21
CA PHE A 134 6.52 39.63 -22.63
C PHE A 134 7.41 38.40 -22.89
N TYR A 135 8.59 38.31 -22.26
CA TYR A 135 9.48 37.17 -22.46
C TYR A 135 8.87 35.87 -21.94
N PHE A 136 8.28 35.87 -20.74
CA PHE A 136 7.59 34.70 -20.20
C PHE A 136 6.33 34.34 -21.00
N TYR A 137 5.62 35.32 -21.57
CA TYR A 137 4.50 35.06 -22.48
C TYR A 137 4.96 34.35 -23.76
N PHE A 138 5.91 34.95 -24.47
CA PHE A 138 6.47 34.41 -25.70
C PHE A 138 7.08 33.02 -25.48
N LEU A 139 7.84 32.83 -24.39
CA LEU A 139 8.45 31.55 -24.04
C LEU A 139 7.39 30.45 -23.81
N HIS A 140 6.31 30.73 -23.07
CA HIS A 140 5.29 29.70 -22.84
C HIS A 140 4.53 29.33 -24.12
N LEU A 141 4.35 30.27 -25.06
CA LEU A 141 3.71 29.99 -26.35
C LEU A 141 4.62 29.11 -27.21
N VAL A 142 5.92 29.43 -27.30
CA VAL A 142 6.92 28.61 -27.98
C VAL A 142 6.97 27.20 -27.38
N VAL A 143 7.03 27.07 -26.04
CA VAL A 143 7.03 25.77 -25.36
C VAL A 143 5.74 24.99 -25.67
N ARG A 144 4.55 25.60 -25.55
CA ARG A 144 3.27 24.92 -25.86
C ARG A 144 3.19 24.47 -27.32
N SER A 145 3.64 25.28 -28.27
CA SER A 145 3.66 24.90 -29.69
C SER A 145 4.64 23.76 -29.99
N LEU A 146 5.91 23.89 -29.53
CA LEU A 146 6.93 22.87 -29.74
C LEU A 146 6.55 21.53 -29.10
N PHE A 147 6.02 21.53 -27.86
CA PHE A 147 5.59 20.30 -27.20
C PHE A 147 4.31 19.72 -27.79
N GLY A 148 3.38 20.53 -28.30
CA GLY A 148 2.20 20.02 -29.02
C GLY A 148 2.59 19.27 -30.30
N ILE A 149 3.56 19.78 -31.06
CA ILE A 149 4.16 19.08 -32.20
C ILE A 149 4.90 17.82 -31.73
N LEU A 150 5.72 17.92 -30.66
CA LEU A 150 6.46 16.78 -30.12
C LEU A 150 5.53 15.64 -29.67
N PHE A 151 4.44 15.92 -28.95
CA PHE A 151 3.47 14.90 -28.55
C PHE A 151 2.82 14.24 -29.77
N THR A 152 2.47 15.02 -30.80
CA THR A 152 1.94 14.48 -32.07
C THR A 152 2.93 13.50 -32.73
N VAL A 153 4.22 13.85 -32.77
CA VAL A 153 5.29 12.98 -33.29
C VAL A 153 5.49 11.74 -32.42
N LEU A 154 5.50 11.88 -31.09
CA LEU A 154 5.62 10.76 -30.15
C LEU A 154 4.43 9.80 -30.25
N GLN A 155 3.22 10.30 -30.49
CA GLN A 155 2.02 9.47 -30.68
C GLN A 155 2.20 8.53 -31.88
N TYR A 156 2.72 9.02 -33.00
CA TYR A 156 2.86 8.25 -34.24
C TYR A 156 4.16 7.44 -34.33
N ILE A 157 5.27 7.86 -33.70
CA ILE A 157 6.56 7.16 -33.79
C ILE A 157 6.79 6.21 -32.60
N VAL A 158 6.39 6.59 -31.39
CA VAL A 158 6.78 5.90 -30.15
C VAL A 158 5.63 5.12 -29.53
N PHE A 159 4.45 5.72 -29.39
CA PHE A 159 3.35 5.12 -28.63
C PHE A 159 2.43 4.23 -29.48
N TYR A 160 2.00 4.67 -30.67
CA TYR A 160 1.05 3.93 -31.52
C TYR A 160 1.50 3.81 -33.00
N PRO A 161 2.75 3.39 -33.30
CA PRO A 161 3.27 3.35 -34.67
C PRO A 161 2.61 2.31 -35.60
N ARG A 162 1.70 1.48 -35.08
CA ARG A 162 0.87 0.55 -35.86
C ARG A 162 -0.63 0.89 -35.84
N GLY A 163 -1.05 1.94 -35.13
CA GLY A 163 -2.46 2.15 -34.82
C GLY A 163 -3.05 0.99 -34.01
N PHE A 164 -4.33 0.67 -34.27
CA PHE A 164 -5.05 -0.46 -33.69
C PHE A 164 -5.74 -1.25 -34.81
N ASP A 165 -5.30 -2.49 -35.06
CA ASP A 165 -5.92 -3.36 -36.07
C ASP A 165 -7.16 -4.07 -35.53
N PHE A 166 -8.18 -4.24 -36.39
CA PHE A 166 -9.38 -5.01 -36.05
C PHE A 166 -9.12 -6.53 -36.05
N GLU A 167 -8.36 -7.03 -37.02
CA GLU A 167 -8.00 -8.45 -37.14
C GLU A 167 -6.65 -8.74 -36.46
N PHE A 168 -6.56 -9.86 -35.73
CA PHE A 168 -5.34 -10.29 -35.05
C PHE A 168 -5.06 -11.79 -35.24
N SER A 169 -3.87 -12.11 -35.75
CA SER A 169 -3.39 -13.49 -35.93
C SER A 169 -2.59 -13.98 -34.72
N CYS A 170 -3.25 -14.69 -33.81
CA CYS A 170 -2.69 -15.17 -32.56
C CYS A 170 -1.97 -16.53 -32.72
N ASN A 171 -0.65 -16.51 -32.70
CA ASN A 171 0.18 -17.72 -32.83
C ASN A 171 0.38 -18.44 -31.47
N LEU A 172 -0.46 -19.43 -31.14
CA LEU A 172 -0.31 -20.19 -29.89
C LEU A 172 0.78 -21.28 -29.98
N PRO A 173 1.49 -21.58 -28.87
CA PRO A 173 2.45 -22.69 -28.80
C PRO A 173 1.73 -24.04 -28.81
N THR A 174 2.30 -25.03 -29.51
CA THR A 174 1.72 -26.38 -29.60
C THR A 174 1.86 -27.21 -28.32
N SER A 175 2.37 -26.64 -27.21
CA SER A 175 2.31 -27.23 -25.87
C SER A 175 0.94 -27.07 -25.21
N ASP A 176 0.17 -26.06 -25.63
CA ASP A 176 -0.97 -25.54 -24.87
C ASP A 176 -2.32 -26.03 -25.44
N VAL A 177 -2.27 -26.99 -26.39
CA VAL A 177 -3.42 -27.59 -27.06
C VAL A 177 -3.68 -29.00 -26.50
N PRO A 178 -4.85 -29.28 -25.87
CA PRO A 178 -5.17 -30.60 -25.35
C PRO A 178 -5.12 -31.69 -26.43
N SER A 179 -4.28 -32.70 -26.23
CA SER A 179 -4.02 -33.73 -27.24
C SER A 179 -5.12 -34.80 -27.32
N GLN A 180 -6.20 -34.52 -28.03
CA GLN A 180 -7.20 -35.54 -28.36
C GLN A 180 -6.66 -36.53 -29.41
N THR A 181 -6.66 -37.83 -29.06
CA THR A 181 -6.54 -39.01 -29.94
C THR A 181 -5.48 -38.94 -31.06
N ARG A 182 -4.21 -39.12 -30.71
CA ARG A 182 -3.14 -39.34 -31.70
C ARG A 182 -3.02 -40.82 -32.09
N ASN A 183 -3.80 -41.25 -33.07
CA ASN A 183 -3.48 -42.47 -33.82
C ASN A 183 -2.20 -42.29 -34.66
N ASN A 184 -1.49 -43.39 -34.92
CA ASN A 184 -0.14 -43.36 -35.50
C ASN A 184 -0.08 -42.87 -36.96
N THR A 185 0.76 -41.87 -37.25
CA THR A 185 1.64 -41.86 -38.45
C THR A 185 2.79 -40.84 -38.32
N ARG A 186 3.73 -40.87 -39.27
CA ARG A 186 5.08 -40.26 -39.15
C ARG A 186 5.19 -38.82 -39.68
N ILE A 187 6.02 -38.03 -38.98
CA ILE A 187 6.89 -36.94 -39.46
C ILE A 187 6.22 -35.81 -40.28
N GLY A 188 6.14 -34.62 -39.68
CA GLY A 188 5.80 -33.36 -40.33
C GLY A 188 6.40 -32.17 -39.56
N LYS A 189 6.71 -31.07 -40.26
CA LYS A 189 7.39 -29.88 -39.71
C LYS A 189 6.55 -29.12 -38.68
N LEU A 190 7.25 -28.29 -37.91
CA LEU A 190 6.73 -27.22 -37.05
C LEU A 190 5.63 -26.40 -37.77
N ASN A 191 4.43 -26.36 -37.21
CA ASN A 191 3.34 -25.45 -37.57
C ASN A 191 2.77 -24.87 -36.28
N ASN A 192 2.89 -23.55 -36.10
CA ASN A 192 2.09 -22.85 -35.09
C ASN A 192 0.64 -22.80 -35.58
N THR A 193 -0.32 -23.16 -34.72
CA THR A 193 -1.73 -22.86 -34.99
C THR A 193 -1.97 -21.38 -34.76
N SER A 194 -2.00 -20.61 -35.86
CA SER A 194 -2.46 -19.22 -35.86
C SER A 194 -3.99 -19.20 -35.77
N ILE A 195 -4.50 -18.63 -34.68
CA ILE A 195 -5.93 -18.44 -34.44
C ILE A 195 -6.29 -17.01 -34.85
N ALA A 196 -7.34 -16.84 -35.65
CA ALA A 196 -7.87 -15.52 -35.97
C ALA A 196 -8.71 -15.00 -34.79
N CYS A 197 -8.48 -13.75 -34.41
CA CYS A 197 -9.23 -13.03 -33.40
C CYS A 197 -9.58 -11.63 -33.90
N GLU A 198 -10.67 -11.08 -33.39
CA GLU A 198 -11.23 -9.78 -33.77
C GLU A 198 -11.36 -8.88 -32.54
N ASN A 199 -11.00 -7.60 -32.67
CA ASN A 199 -11.21 -6.57 -31.65
C ASN A 199 -12.16 -5.49 -32.20
N SER A 200 -13.44 -5.59 -31.89
CA SER A 200 -14.45 -4.62 -32.33
C SER A 200 -14.26 -3.20 -31.76
N THR A 201 -13.37 -3.02 -30.77
CA THR A 201 -13.00 -1.70 -30.20
C THR A 201 -11.87 -1.01 -30.95
N ALA A 202 -11.15 -1.71 -31.84
CA ALA A 202 -9.94 -1.19 -32.49
C ALA A 202 -10.23 0.02 -33.39
N SER A 203 -11.30 -0.03 -34.18
CA SER A 203 -11.74 1.06 -35.06
C SER A 203 -12.15 2.31 -34.27
N GLU A 204 -12.90 2.14 -33.17
CA GLU A 204 -13.24 3.22 -32.23
C GLU A 204 -11.97 3.87 -31.66
N LYS A 205 -11.03 3.07 -31.15
CA LYS A 205 -9.74 3.57 -30.65
C LYS A 205 -8.92 4.31 -31.71
N GLN A 206 -8.87 3.80 -32.94
CA GLN A 206 -8.13 4.42 -34.04
C GLN A 206 -8.72 5.80 -34.39
N LEU A 207 -10.05 5.92 -34.41
CA LEU A 207 -10.75 7.19 -34.60
C LEU A 207 -10.40 8.20 -33.50
N TRP A 208 -10.50 7.82 -32.21
CA TRP A 208 -10.19 8.73 -31.10
C TRP A 208 -8.70 9.10 -31.04
N SER A 209 -7.79 8.18 -31.34
CA SER A 209 -6.35 8.46 -31.47
C SER A 209 -6.09 9.51 -32.55
N MET A 210 -6.73 9.38 -33.73
CA MET A 210 -6.64 10.36 -34.81
C MET A 210 -7.20 11.72 -34.39
N ILE A 211 -8.37 11.78 -33.75
CA ILE A 211 -9.00 13.02 -33.27
C ILE A 211 -8.07 13.77 -32.29
N VAL A 212 -7.48 13.06 -31.32
CA VAL A 212 -6.50 13.62 -30.36
C VAL A 212 -5.29 14.20 -31.11
N SER A 213 -4.72 13.47 -32.06
CA SER A 213 -3.55 13.89 -32.84
C SER A 213 -3.83 15.15 -33.68
N VAL A 214 -4.97 15.18 -34.38
CA VAL A 214 -5.41 16.32 -35.19
C VAL A 214 -5.63 17.56 -34.32
N LEU A 215 -6.27 17.43 -33.17
CA LEU A 215 -6.52 18.57 -32.26
C LEU A 215 -5.24 19.08 -31.61
N ASN A 216 -4.35 18.18 -31.14
CA ASN A 216 -3.04 18.57 -30.62
C ASN A 216 -2.21 19.34 -31.67
N THR A 217 -2.24 18.89 -32.92
CA THR A 217 -1.62 19.58 -34.06
C THR A 217 -2.26 20.95 -34.30
N ALA A 218 -3.59 21.03 -34.36
CA ALA A 218 -4.32 22.27 -34.62
C ALA A 218 -4.05 23.34 -33.56
N PHE A 219 -4.09 22.98 -32.27
CA PHE A 219 -3.75 23.91 -31.18
C PHE A 219 -2.28 24.36 -31.28
N ALA A 220 -1.34 23.46 -31.57
CA ALA A 220 0.07 23.82 -31.72
C ALA A 220 0.31 24.82 -32.87
N LEU A 221 -0.42 24.69 -33.99
CA LEU A 221 -0.36 25.59 -35.14
C LEU A 221 -1.05 26.94 -34.88
N ILE A 222 -2.17 26.98 -34.15
CA ILE A 222 -2.82 28.25 -33.78
C ILE A 222 -1.91 29.05 -32.84
N ILE A 223 -1.30 28.40 -31.84
CA ILE A 223 -0.31 29.02 -30.96
C ILE A 223 0.94 29.46 -31.75
N LEU A 224 1.39 28.70 -32.75
CA LEU A 224 2.48 29.12 -33.63
C LEU A 224 2.12 30.39 -34.42
N GLY A 225 0.87 30.52 -34.86
CA GLY A 225 0.36 31.76 -35.47
C GLY A 225 0.44 32.96 -34.53
N GLU A 226 0.14 32.78 -33.24
CA GLU A 226 0.27 33.82 -32.21
C GLU A 226 1.75 34.19 -31.96
N VAL A 227 2.66 33.21 -31.91
CA VAL A 227 4.12 33.45 -31.84
C VAL A 227 4.60 34.27 -33.05
N ILE A 228 4.17 33.93 -34.27
CA ILE A 228 4.54 34.65 -35.51
C ILE A 228 3.96 36.07 -35.52
N TYR A 229 2.74 36.26 -35.02
CA TYR A 229 2.14 37.59 -34.85
C TYR A 229 2.97 38.45 -33.89
N LEU A 230 3.29 37.93 -32.69
CA LEU A 230 4.06 38.65 -31.68
C LEU A 230 5.48 38.98 -32.15
N TRP A 231 6.15 38.05 -32.85
CA TRP A 231 7.47 38.29 -33.46
C TRP A 231 7.46 39.48 -34.42
N ARG A 232 6.38 39.63 -35.20
CA ARG A 232 6.22 40.73 -36.17
C ARG A 232 5.80 42.04 -35.51
N GLN A 233 4.88 41.99 -34.55
CA GLN A 233 4.32 43.17 -33.89
C GLN A 233 5.27 43.79 -32.84
N PHE A 234 6.03 42.95 -32.14
CA PHE A 234 6.98 43.35 -31.09
C PHE A 234 8.37 42.74 -31.37
N PRO A 235 9.15 43.29 -32.33
CA PRO A 235 10.46 42.74 -32.66
C PRO A 235 11.43 42.89 -31.50
N ILE A 236 12.01 41.78 -31.04
CA ILE A 236 12.93 41.72 -29.88
C ILE A 236 14.14 42.68 -30.03
N LEU A 237 14.52 43.04 -31.25
CA LEU A 237 15.60 44.01 -31.51
C LEU A 237 15.17 45.49 -31.38
N HIS A 238 13.88 45.83 -31.45
CA HIS A 238 13.41 47.22 -31.45
C HIS A 238 13.32 47.82 -30.04
N CYS A 239 12.90 47.04 -29.04
CA CYS A 239 12.89 47.47 -27.64
C CYS A 239 14.31 47.48 -26.99
N ARG A 240 15.38 47.62 -27.79
CA ARG A 240 16.76 47.81 -27.32
C ARG A 240 17.19 49.30 -27.32
N SER A 241 16.27 50.20 -27.69
CA SER A 241 16.40 51.66 -27.60
C SER A 241 16.09 52.18 -26.19
N GLU A 242 16.54 53.38 -25.85
CA GLU A 242 16.82 53.87 -24.48
C GLU A 242 15.61 54.09 -23.54
N VAL A 243 14.39 53.69 -23.91
CA VAL A 243 13.16 53.86 -23.09
C VAL A 243 12.57 52.50 -22.69
N GLY A 244 13.34 51.72 -21.94
CA GLY A 244 13.04 50.31 -21.62
C GLY A 244 11.75 50.04 -20.80
N TRP A 245 11.12 51.07 -20.21
CA TRP A 245 9.85 50.92 -19.47
C TRP A 245 8.60 50.85 -20.37
N SER A 246 8.64 51.35 -21.61
CA SER A 246 7.43 51.38 -22.46
C SER A 246 6.96 49.98 -22.83
N CYS A 247 7.87 49.14 -23.33
CA CYS A 247 7.56 47.94 -24.11
C CYS A 247 6.78 46.85 -23.32
N ASP A 248 7.11 46.58 -22.04
CA ASP A 248 6.43 45.55 -21.23
C ASP A 248 5.07 46.06 -20.69
N SER A 249 4.98 47.35 -20.31
CA SER A 249 3.74 48.00 -19.85
C SER A 249 2.73 48.19 -20.99
N GLU A 250 3.21 48.58 -22.17
CA GLU A 250 2.44 48.71 -23.41
C GLU A 250 1.92 47.34 -23.86
N PHE A 251 2.75 46.29 -23.83
CA PHE A 251 2.31 44.92 -24.09
C PHE A 251 1.18 44.48 -23.15
N ILE A 252 1.32 44.68 -21.82
CA ILE A 252 0.29 44.32 -20.85
C ILE A 252 -0.99 45.14 -21.09
N THR A 253 -0.89 46.45 -21.26
CA THR A 253 -2.05 47.36 -21.36
C THR A 253 -2.81 47.22 -22.69
N VAL A 254 -2.09 47.02 -23.80
CA VAL A 254 -2.66 46.95 -25.16
C VAL A 254 -3.03 45.52 -25.55
N TYR A 255 -2.17 44.52 -25.29
CA TYR A 255 -2.39 43.15 -25.78
C TYR A 255 -3.17 42.26 -24.80
N LEU A 256 -2.79 42.26 -23.52
CA LEU A 256 -3.43 41.44 -22.48
C LEU A 256 -4.71 42.09 -21.94
N LEU A 257 -4.60 43.30 -21.37
CA LEU A 257 -5.71 44.01 -20.73
C LEU A 257 -6.60 44.81 -21.70
N ARG A 258 -6.13 45.05 -22.94
CA ARG A 258 -6.88 45.68 -24.05
C ARG A 258 -7.49 47.07 -23.75
N LYS A 259 -6.96 47.80 -22.75
CA LYS A 259 -7.58 49.04 -22.22
C LYS A 259 -7.61 50.20 -23.22
N GLN A 260 -6.93 50.08 -24.37
CA GLN A 260 -6.89 51.11 -25.41
C GLN A 260 -8.25 51.38 -26.10
N TYR A 261 -9.18 50.41 -26.11
CA TYR A 261 -10.52 50.59 -26.70
C TYR A 261 -11.52 51.28 -25.77
N MET A 262 -11.47 51.03 -24.45
CA MET A 262 -12.49 51.53 -23.51
C MET A 262 -12.48 53.06 -23.36
N ARG A 263 -11.37 53.73 -23.70
CA ARG A 263 -11.22 55.20 -23.60
C ARG A 263 -11.93 55.97 -24.73
N VAL A 264 -12.51 55.29 -25.72
CA VAL A 264 -13.32 55.90 -26.80
C VAL A 264 -14.80 55.94 -26.42
N GLU A 265 -15.33 54.83 -25.91
CA GLU A 265 -16.75 54.68 -25.56
C GLU A 265 -17.16 55.63 -24.41
N LEU A 266 -16.27 55.81 -23.43
CA LEU A 266 -16.46 56.74 -22.31
C LEU A 266 -16.43 58.25 -22.69
N ARG A 267 -16.26 58.60 -23.97
CA ARG A 267 -16.35 59.98 -24.48
C ARG A 267 -17.58 60.24 -25.35
N LEU A 268 -18.42 59.23 -25.59
CA LEU A 268 -19.64 59.33 -26.39
C LEU A 268 -20.92 59.39 -25.53
N SER A 269 -20.80 59.23 -24.21
CA SER A 269 -21.91 59.23 -23.25
C SER A 269 -22.00 60.49 -22.38
N THR A 270 -21.26 61.56 -22.69
CA THR A 270 -21.18 62.78 -21.88
C THR A 270 -21.34 64.06 -22.69
N MET A 271 -22.35 64.10 -23.57
CA MET A 271 -22.98 65.34 -24.07
C MET A 271 -24.50 65.15 -24.03
N ASP A 272 -25.24 66.26 -23.87
CA ASP A 272 -26.69 66.37 -23.61
C ASP A 272 -27.10 65.85 -22.21
N ASN A 273 -27.65 66.63 -21.27
CA ASN A 273 -28.47 67.85 -21.39
C ASN A 273 -28.18 68.91 -20.30
N ASP A 274 -28.75 70.10 -20.51
CA ASP A 274 -28.53 71.32 -19.72
C ASP A 274 -29.24 71.44 -18.35
N THR A 275 -28.61 72.27 -17.52
CA THR A 275 -29.15 73.19 -16.49
C THR A 275 -30.44 73.96 -16.86
N PRO A 276 -31.06 74.75 -15.94
CA PRO A 276 -31.19 74.64 -14.47
C PRO A 276 -32.61 75.02 -13.94
N THR A 277 -32.86 74.98 -12.61
CA THR A 277 -33.46 76.12 -11.85
C THR A 277 -33.61 75.85 -10.32
N LEU A 278 -33.45 76.93 -9.52
CA LEU A 278 -34.16 77.33 -8.26
C LEU A 278 -34.47 76.29 -7.14
N SER A 279 -34.40 76.59 -5.83
CA SER A 279 -33.94 77.77 -5.06
C SER A 279 -34.06 77.55 -3.53
N ILE A 280 -33.57 78.52 -2.73
CA ILE A 280 -33.91 78.81 -1.31
C ILE A 280 -33.19 77.99 -0.21
N THR A 281 -32.65 78.73 0.77
CA THR A 281 -32.12 78.37 2.11
C THR A 281 -33.01 79.07 3.18
N PRO A 282 -32.85 78.96 4.53
CA PRO A 282 -31.71 78.46 5.34
C PRO A 282 -32.12 77.69 6.65
N ASP A 283 -31.28 77.81 7.70
CA ASP A 283 -31.54 77.71 9.16
C ASP A 283 -31.37 76.39 9.96
N ASN A 284 -30.18 76.27 10.59
CA ASN A 284 -29.90 76.41 12.04
C ASN A 284 -30.51 75.49 13.14
N ASN A 285 -29.69 75.29 14.21
CA ASN A 285 -30.04 75.01 15.62
C ASN A 285 -30.54 73.59 16.04
N ILE A 286 -30.42 73.08 17.31
CA ILE A 286 -29.54 73.35 18.49
C ILE A 286 -29.57 72.14 19.49
N ALA A 287 -28.42 71.84 20.14
CA ALA A 287 -28.15 71.24 21.48
C ALA A 287 -28.77 69.91 22.04
N ASP A 288 -28.12 69.47 23.15
CA ASP A 288 -28.58 68.66 24.31
C ASP A 288 -28.83 67.13 24.22
N SER A 289 -28.59 66.32 25.26
CA SER A 289 -27.75 66.45 26.50
C SER A 289 -27.60 65.10 27.27
N SER A 290 -26.85 65.08 28.40
CA SER A 290 -26.81 64.05 29.50
C SER A 290 -26.15 62.66 29.16
N THR A 291 -24.98 62.27 29.73
CA THR A 291 -24.61 61.73 31.08
C THR A 291 -25.12 60.30 31.39
N SER A 292 -24.45 59.41 32.16
CA SER A 292 -23.45 59.60 33.24
C SER A 292 -22.39 58.49 33.42
N ASN A 293 -21.39 58.76 34.30
CA ASN A 293 -20.14 58.02 34.56
C ASN A 293 -20.27 56.69 35.34
N ASN A 294 -19.18 55.90 35.40
CA ASN A 294 -18.45 55.64 36.66
C ASN A 294 -17.02 55.07 36.52
N SER A 295 -16.24 55.19 37.60
CA SER A 295 -14.78 54.99 37.77
C SER A 295 -14.34 53.49 37.81
N ILE A 296 -13.08 53.03 37.62
CA ILE A 296 -11.69 53.57 37.84
C ILE A 296 -11.31 53.65 39.35
N PRO A 297 -10.09 53.31 39.82
CA PRO A 297 -8.84 52.87 39.14
C PRO A 297 -8.58 51.33 39.36
N ASP A 298 -7.44 50.70 39.72
CA ASP A 298 -6.11 51.14 40.19
C ASP A 298 -4.96 50.06 40.04
N TYR A 299 -3.81 50.32 40.67
CA TYR A 299 -2.43 49.85 40.41
C TYR A 299 -1.90 48.68 41.30
N ASN A 300 -0.65 48.15 41.23
CA ASN A 300 0.45 47.98 40.23
C ASN A 300 1.81 47.77 41.00
N ILE A 301 2.92 47.46 40.29
CA ILE A 301 4.36 47.62 40.69
C ILE A 301 4.93 46.61 41.74
N ALA A 302 6.21 46.16 41.72
CA ALA A 302 7.22 45.84 40.67
C ALA A 302 8.53 45.31 41.35
N ASN A 303 9.49 44.80 40.55
CA ASN A 303 10.97 44.99 40.65
C ASN A 303 11.75 44.65 41.96
N SER A 304 13.06 44.34 41.96
CA SER A 304 14.04 44.03 40.89
C SER A 304 15.29 43.33 41.49
N SER A 305 16.21 42.87 40.64
CA SER A 305 17.44 42.12 40.96
C SER A 305 18.53 42.85 41.76
N SER A 306 19.28 42.10 42.56
CA SER A 306 20.71 42.29 42.82
C SER A 306 21.41 40.94 43.07
N SER A 307 22.74 40.91 43.04
CA SER A 307 23.59 39.70 43.08
C SER A 307 24.57 39.71 44.26
N ASP A 308 24.99 38.54 44.74
CA ASP A 308 26.39 38.29 45.16
C ASP A 308 26.69 36.79 45.41
N ASN A 309 27.98 36.42 45.45
CA ASN A 309 28.46 35.03 45.58
C ASN A 309 28.88 34.67 47.01
N ILE A 310 28.48 33.49 47.51
CA ILE A 310 29.14 32.79 48.65
C ILE A 310 29.22 31.29 48.35
N ILE A 311 30.38 30.68 48.65
CA ILE A 311 30.61 29.22 48.64
C ILE A 311 30.74 28.75 50.08
N THR A 312 29.95 27.75 50.50
CA THR A 312 30.24 26.84 51.63
C THR A 312 29.37 25.58 51.54
N ASP A 313 29.91 24.44 51.96
CA ASP A 313 29.20 23.15 51.97
C ASP A 313 28.02 23.09 52.96
N SER A 314 27.01 22.27 52.64
CA SER A 314 26.54 21.24 53.57
C SER A 314 25.59 20.24 52.89
N SER A 315 25.68 18.98 53.30
CA SER A 315 24.94 17.85 52.71
C SER A 315 23.51 17.72 53.22
N THR A 316 22.57 17.47 52.31
CA THR A 316 21.32 16.73 52.58
C THR A 316 21.11 15.66 51.50
N PRO A 317 20.45 14.54 51.82
CA PRO A 317 20.62 13.31 51.06
C PRO A 317 19.87 13.32 49.73
N GLY A 318 20.59 13.06 48.63
CA GLY A 318 19.98 12.62 47.39
C GLY A 318 19.37 11.23 47.56
N ASN A 319 18.17 11.02 47.01
CA ASN A 319 17.60 9.68 46.90
C ASN A 319 18.50 8.82 46.00
N ILE A 320 19.19 7.85 46.58
CA ILE A 320 19.87 6.80 45.81
C ILE A 320 18.79 5.84 45.30
N ILE A 321 18.12 6.25 44.21
CA ILE A 321 17.63 5.28 43.24
C ILE A 321 18.89 4.60 42.70
N ALA A 322 18.99 3.28 42.86
CA ALA A 322 20.11 2.55 42.28
C ALA A 322 19.97 2.60 40.76
N ASP A 323 20.98 3.12 40.05
CA ASP A 323 21.03 3.09 38.59
C ASP A 323 21.01 1.63 38.11
N ILE A 324 19.82 1.12 37.78
CA ILE A 324 19.66 -0.27 37.33
C ILE A 324 20.28 -0.37 35.93
N SER A 325 21.37 -1.14 35.83
CA SER A 325 22.14 -1.27 34.60
C SER A 325 21.25 -1.70 33.43
N PHE A 326 21.50 -1.12 32.26
CA PHE A 326 20.90 -1.57 31.00
C PHE A 326 21.05 -3.08 30.82
N GLN A 327 22.20 -3.64 31.22
CA GLN A 327 22.48 -5.06 31.07
C GLN A 327 21.57 -5.92 31.98
N ASP A 328 21.39 -5.54 33.25
CA ASP A 328 20.54 -6.24 34.20
C ASP A 328 19.05 -6.18 33.78
N CYS A 329 18.61 -5.02 33.29
CA CYS A 329 17.27 -4.83 32.73
C CYS A 329 17.08 -5.66 31.45
N SER A 330 18.06 -5.67 30.55
CA SER A 330 18.03 -6.44 29.31
C SER A 330 18.01 -7.95 29.58
N ASP A 331 18.82 -8.45 30.50
CA ASP A 331 18.85 -9.88 30.82
C ASP A 331 17.61 -10.33 31.58
N TYR A 332 17.07 -9.48 32.46
CA TYR A 332 15.75 -9.71 33.06
C TYR A 332 14.65 -9.80 31.98
N TYR A 333 14.69 -8.94 30.94
CA TYR A 333 13.75 -9.00 29.83
C TYR A 333 13.95 -10.24 28.93
N ARG A 334 15.21 -10.64 28.65
CA ARG A 334 15.50 -11.90 27.94
C ARG A 334 14.89 -13.10 28.66
N GLN A 335 15.05 -13.16 29.98
CA GLN A 335 14.44 -14.21 30.80
C GLN A 335 12.90 -14.17 30.77
N GLN A 336 12.26 -13.00 30.76
CA GLN A 336 10.81 -12.92 30.53
C GLN A 336 10.42 -13.49 29.16
N VAL A 337 11.14 -13.14 28.09
CA VAL A 337 10.85 -13.60 26.72
C VAL A 337 11.01 -15.13 26.58
N LEU A 338 12.05 -15.72 27.17
CA LEU A 338 12.28 -17.16 27.13
C LEU A 338 11.24 -17.97 27.95
N ASN A 339 10.73 -17.39 29.03
CA ASN A 339 9.74 -18.04 29.92
C ASN A 339 8.26 -17.79 29.53
N ARG A 340 7.98 -17.08 28.44
CA ARG A 340 6.59 -16.83 28.00
C ARG A 340 5.92 -18.10 27.42
N PRO A 341 4.70 -18.46 27.84
CA PRO A 341 3.88 -19.49 27.18
C PRO A 341 3.62 -19.15 25.70
N ARG A 342 3.33 -20.16 24.87
CA ARG A 342 3.26 -19.94 23.42
C ARG A 342 1.92 -19.35 23.01
N ALA A 343 1.93 -18.54 21.95
CA ALA A 343 0.70 -18.13 21.26
C ALA A 343 0.06 -19.27 20.44
N HIS A 344 0.75 -20.40 20.33
CA HIS A 344 0.39 -21.58 19.54
C HIS A 344 0.57 -22.89 20.32
N ASP A 345 0.28 -22.89 21.63
CA ASP A 345 0.22 -24.12 22.43
C ASP A 345 -1.01 -24.95 22.04
N LEU A 346 -0.87 -25.66 20.92
CA LEU A 346 -1.70 -26.79 20.55
C LEU A 346 -1.42 -27.92 21.54
N SER A 347 -2.46 -28.29 22.29
CA SER A 347 -2.38 -29.14 23.49
C SER A 347 -1.63 -30.45 23.26
N HIS A 348 -0.37 -30.49 23.72
CA HIS A 348 0.45 -31.70 23.74
C HIS A 348 0.92 -31.98 25.17
N GLU A 349 0.75 -33.23 25.61
CA GLU A 349 1.38 -33.74 26.83
C GLU A 349 2.91 -33.88 26.67
N GLN A 350 3.40 -33.92 25.43
CA GLN A 350 4.82 -33.75 25.10
C GLN A 350 5.20 -32.27 25.03
N LYS A 351 5.90 -31.79 26.06
CA LYS A 351 6.50 -30.44 26.11
C LYS A 351 7.73 -30.31 25.20
N THR A 352 7.61 -30.61 23.91
CA THR A 352 8.69 -30.41 22.95
C THR A 352 8.95 -28.91 22.78
N ASP A 353 10.21 -28.46 22.81
CA ASP A 353 10.47 -27.02 22.65
C ASP A 353 10.31 -26.57 21.20
N LEU A 354 9.96 -25.29 20.99
CA LEU A 354 9.96 -24.69 19.66
C LEU A 354 11.35 -24.83 19.04
N ASP A 355 12.41 -24.61 19.82
CA ASP A 355 13.79 -24.74 19.33
C ASP A 355 14.15 -26.18 18.95
N ASP A 356 13.51 -27.19 19.52
CA ASP A 356 13.72 -28.60 19.16
C ASP A 356 13.12 -28.89 17.78
N VAL A 357 11.84 -28.56 17.55
CA VAL A 357 11.13 -28.87 16.29
C VAL A 357 11.36 -27.82 15.19
N TYR A 358 11.90 -26.64 15.49
CA TYR A 358 12.06 -25.57 14.49
C TYR A 358 13.06 -25.97 13.40
N ILE A 359 12.55 -26.03 12.18
CA ILE A 359 13.31 -26.17 10.94
C ILE A 359 13.28 -24.83 10.23
N ASP A 360 14.45 -24.29 9.85
CA ASP A 360 14.53 -23.08 9.04
C ASP A 360 13.71 -23.26 7.75
N VAL A 361 12.73 -22.38 7.52
CA VAL A 361 11.95 -22.34 6.28
C VAL A 361 12.80 -21.85 5.11
N ILE A 362 12.53 -22.32 3.89
CA ILE A 362 13.23 -21.78 2.71
C ILE A 362 12.70 -20.38 2.40
N ILE A 363 13.63 -19.42 2.29
CA ILE A 363 13.34 -18.01 2.05
C ILE A 363 14.08 -17.56 0.79
N HIS A 364 13.43 -16.77 -0.08
CA HIS A 364 14.06 -16.20 -1.28
C HIS A 364 13.96 -14.68 -1.32
N THR A 365 15.08 -14.02 -1.60
CA THR A 365 15.13 -12.55 -1.77
C THR A 365 14.48 -12.08 -3.08
N LYS A 366 14.06 -10.81 -3.15
CA LYS A 366 13.49 -10.15 -4.34
C LYS A 366 12.15 -10.71 -4.82
N ARG A 367 11.37 -11.26 -3.89
CA ARG A 367 9.90 -11.34 -3.92
C ARG A 367 9.39 -10.46 -2.78
N ALA A 368 8.31 -9.69 -2.86
CA ALA A 368 7.40 -9.39 -3.97
C ALA A 368 7.48 -7.87 -4.32
N PRO A 369 6.71 -7.31 -5.29
CA PRO A 369 5.24 -7.27 -5.23
C PRO A 369 4.54 -8.21 -6.22
N HIS A 370 3.50 -8.89 -5.75
CA HIS A 370 2.60 -9.70 -6.56
C HIS A 370 1.28 -8.96 -6.65
N ILE A 371 0.91 -8.47 -7.84
CA ILE A 371 -0.38 -7.79 -8.05
C ILE A 371 -1.44 -8.87 -8.25
N PHE A 372 -2.06 -9.30 -7.15
CA PHE A 372 -3.20 -10.21 -7.20
C PHE A 372 -4.49 -9.41 -7.46
N SER A 373 -5.12 -9.62 -8.63
CA SER A 373 -6.49 -9.13 -8.84
C SER A 373 -7.44 -9.84 -7.88
N LYS A 374 -8.52 -9.16 -7.48
CA LYS A 374 -9.64 -9.78 -6.76
C LYS A 374 -10.37 -10.85 -7.58
N GLU A 375 -10.10 -10.89 -8.88
CA GLU A 375 -10.64 -11.83 -9.87
C GLU A 375 -9.72 -13.05 -10.12
N MET A 376 -8.55 -13.12 -9.47
CA MET A 376 -7.62 -14.25 -9.66
C MET A 376 -8.07 -15.47 -8.86
N GLU A 377 -8.07 -16.62 -9.52
CA GLU A 377 -8.43 -17.88 -8.89
C GLU A 377 -7.35 -18.39 -7.93
N ARG A 378 -7.77 -19.18 -6.93
CA ARG A 378 -6.83 -19.75 -5.92
C ARG A 378 -5.64 -20.47 -6.55
N HIS A 379 -5.86 -21.14 -7.68
CA HIS A 379 -4.83 -21.85 -8.43
C HIS A 379 -3.87 -20.91 -9.17
N GLU A 380 -4.36 -19.83 -9.80
CA GLU A 380 -3.52 -18.81 -10.44
C GLU A 380 -2.61 -18.11 -9.41
N ILE A 381 -3.17 -17.84 -8.23
CA ILE A 381 -2.46 -17.30 -7.06
C ILE A 381 -1.36 -18.29 -6.59
N PHE A 382 -1.66 -19.59 -6.52
CA PHE A 382 -0.69 -20.63 -6.14
C PHE A 382 0.48 -20.75 -7.12
N ASP A 383 0.18 -20.65 -8.42
CA ASP A 383 1.13 -20.70 -9.52
C ASP A 383 2.15 -19.56 -9.47
N VAL A 384 1.71 -18.36 -9.06
CA VAL A 384 2.59 -17.20 -8.81
C VAL A 384 3.52 -17.49 -7.62
N TYR A 385 3.00 -18.05 -6.52
CA TYR A 385 3.83 -18.39 -5.36
C TYR A 385 4.91 -19.44 -5.64
N MET A 386 4.76 -20.31 -6.65
CA MET A 386 5.78 -21.28 -7.03
C MET A 386 6.90 -20.70 -7.93
N LYS A 387 6.67 -19.59 -8.64
CA LYS A 387 7.63 -19.06 -9.64
C LYS A 387 8.79 -18.31 -8.97
N VAL A 388 9.93 -18.97 -8.78
CA VAL A 388 11.13 -18.37 -8.14
C VAL A 388 11.87 -17.46 -9.14
N PRO A 389 12.14 -16.17 -8.83
CA PRO A 389 12.88 -15.29 -9.74
C PRO A 389 14.32 -15.77 -9.97
N LYS A 390 14.78 -15.75 -11.23
CA LYS A 390 16.13 -16.18 -11.63
C LYS A 390 17.28 -15.48 -10.90
N ASN A 391 17.04 -14.26 -10.42
CA ASN A 391 18.02 -13.42 -9.71
C ASN A 391 17.75 -13.30 -8.19
N SER A 392 16.85 -14.13 -7.66
CA SER A 392 16.64 -14.31 -6.21
C SER A 392 17.81 -15.05 -5.57
N ILE A 393 17.96 -14.89 -4.26
CA ILE A 393 18.99 -15.58 -3.48
C ILE A 393 18.26 -16.38 -2.40
N ARG A 394 18.55 -17.68 -2.32
CA ARG A 394 18.08 -18.57 -1.26
C ARG A 394 18.82 -18.23 0.03
N LEU A 395 18.06 -17.95 1.08
CA LEU A 395 18.54 -17.87 2.45
C LEU A 395 18.17 -19.19 3.14
N GLU A 396 19.08 -19.74 3.94
CA GLU A 396 18.93 -21.10 4.50
C GLU A 396 18.72 -21.12 6.01
N LYS A 397 19.08 -20.03 6.70
CA LYS A 397 18.94 -19.88 8.15
C LYS A 397 18.30 -18.54 8.53
N VAL A 398 17.60 -18.49 9.67
CA VAL A 398 17.02 -17.26 10.24
C VAL A 398 18.01 -16.08 10.22
N ARG A 399 19.24 -16.32 10.69
CA ARG A 399 20.29 -15.28 10.74
C ARG A 399 20.61 -14.62 9.40
N ASP A 400 20.45 -15.34 8.28
CA ASP A 400 20.87 -14.88 6.96
C ASP A 400 20.05 -13.66 6.52
N LEU A 401 18.86 -13.45 7.12
CA LEU A 401 18.02 -12.26 7.02
C LEU A 401 18.74 -10.97 7.41
N PHE A 402 19.70 -11.02 8.34
CA PHE A 402 20.40 -9.85 8.88
C PHE A 402 21.77 -9.57 8.25
N TYR A 403 22.37 -10.56 7.58
CA TYR A 403 23.72 -10.44 7.04
C TYR A 403 23.72 -9.89 5.59
N PRO A 404 24.76 -9.12 5.21
CA PRO A 404 24.91 -8.58 3.87
C PRO A 404 25.08 -9.69 2.84
N ASN A 405 24.42 -9.57 1.68
CA ASN A 405 24.76 -10.39 0.51
C ASN A 405 24.56 -9.61 -0.81
N LYS A 406 24.48 -10.31 -1.95
CA LYS A 406 24.35 -9.71 -3.28
C LYS A 406 22.98 -9.05 -3.54
N ASP A 407 21.96 -9.23 -2.69
CA ASP A 407 20.71 -8.46 -2.77
C ASP A 407 20.87 -7.04 -2.19
N THR A 408 21.42 -6.92 -0.98
CA THR A 408 21.65 -5.66 -0.26
C THR A 408 22.93 -4.93 -0.68
N LYS A 409 23.51 -5.32 -1.83
CA LYS A 409 24.74 -4.76 -2.41
C LYS A 409 25.95 -4.81 -1.45
N GLY A 410 25.99 -5.76 -0.53
CA GLY A 410 27.05 -5.90 0.48
C GLY A 410 26.86 -5.10 1.77
N ASN A 411 25.76 -4.34 1.91
CA ASN A 411 25.41 -3.66 3.16
C ASN A 411 24.53 -4.55 4.05
N SER A 412 24.64 -4.44 5.38
CA SER A 412 23.71 -5.11 6.29
C SER A 412 22.36 -4.40 6.24
N PRO A 413 21.24 -5.10 5.94
CA PRO A 413 19.92 -4.47 5.89
C PRO A 413 19.49 -3.96 7.27
N ARG A 414 18.90 -2.76 7.30
CA ARG A 414 18.22 -2.20 8.47
C ARG A 414 16.72 -2.44 8.40
N THR A 415 16.10 -2.34 7.23
CA THR A 415 14.67 -2.65 7.04
C THR A 415 14.47 -3.93 6.21
N ILE A 416 13.77 -4.91 6.80
CA ILE A 416 13.55 -6.26 6.23
C ILE A 416 12.04 -6.53 6.14
N LEU A 417 11.54 -6.87 4.95
CA LEU A 417 10.16 -7.33 4.73
C LEU A 417 10.15 -8.83 4.44
N ALA A 418 9.43 -9.61 5.25
CA ALA A 418 9.21 -11.04 5.11
C ALA A 418 7.75 -11.34 4.70
N VAL A 419 7.53 -11.43 3.38
CA VAL A 419 6.23 -11.76 2.80
C VAL A 419 5.98 -13.27 2.86
N GLY A 420 4.74 -13.72 2.99
CA GLY A 420 4.42 -15.14 2.86
C GLY A 420 2.93 -15.47 2.98
N ARG A 421 2.55 -16.64 2.44
CA ARG A 421 1.20 -17.22 2.50
C ARG A 421 0.64 -17.36 3.94
N PRO A 422 -0.67 -17.58 4.11
CA PRO A 422 -1.22 -18.18 5.33
C PRO A 422 -0.48 -19.48 5.69
N GLY A 423 -0.37 -19.80 6.98
CA GLY A 423 0.23 -21.04 7.49
C GLY A 423 1.75 -21.22 7.28
N ILE A 424 2.43 -20.38 6.47
CA ILE A 424 3.82 -20.61 6.03
C ILE A 424 4.90 -20.34 7.10
N GLY A 425 4.51 -20.08 8.35
CA GLY A 425 5.43 -19.90 9.48
C GLY A 425 5.89 -18.47 9.78
N LYS A 426 5.23 -17.42 9.27
CA LYS A 426 5.61 -16.00 9.53
C LYS A 426 5.73 -15.67 11.03
N THR A 427 4.69 -15.95 11.82
CA THR A 427 4.69 -15.70 13.27
C THR A 427 5.65 -16.62 14.01
N VAL A 428 5.82 -17.87 13.56
CA VAL A 428 6.80 -18.80 14.13
C VAL A 428 8.23 -18.32 13.89
N LEU A 429 8.52 -17.68 12.75
CA LEU A 429 9.79 -17.03 12.46
C LEU A 429 10.03 -15.80 13.38
N THR A 430 9.02 -14.98 13.67
CA THR A 430 9.19 -13.84 14.61
C THR A 430 9.39 -14.31 16.04
N GLU A 431 8.70 -15.36 16.46
CA GLU A 431 8.88 -16.01 17.76
C GLU A 431 10.26 -16.68 17.86
N LYS A 432 10.75 -17.32 16.79
CA LYS A 432 12.12 -17.86 16.73
C LYS A 432 13.20 -16.77 16.82
N ILE A 433 13.04 -15.65 16.11
CA ILE A 433 13.97 -14.50 16.19
C ILE A 433 14.03 -13.94 17.63
N MET A 434 12.90 -13.84 18.33
CA MET A 434 12.87 -13.42 19.73
C MET A 434 13.56 -14.43 20.66
N ARG A 435 13.44 -15.74 20.41
CA ARG A 435 14.15 -16.78 21.17
C ARG A 435 15.64 -16.83 20.87
N ASP A 436 16.05 -16.66 19.61
CA ASP A 436 17.46 -16.56 19.23
C ASP A 436 18.13 -15.34 19.89
N TRP A 437 17.44 -14.19 19.93
CA TRP A 437 17.88 -13.03 20.71
C TRP A 437 17.98 -13.32 22.20
N GLY A 438 16.96 -13.97 22.78
CA GLY A 438 16.90 -14.29 24.21
C GLY A 438 18.03 -15.24 24.65
N ASN A 439 18.31 -16.25 23.82
CA ASN A 439 19.37 -17.24 24.03
C ASN A 439 20.77 -16.77 23.59
N GLY A 440 20.90 -15.60 22.95
CA GLY A 440 22.16 -15.10 22.41
C GLY A 440 22.72 -15.90 21.22
N ILE A 441 21.85 -16.55 20.45
CA ILE A 441 22.21 -17.39 19.31
C ILE A 441 22.54 -16.51 18.10
N ASP A 442 23.80 -16.52 17.67
CA ASP A 442 24.40 -15.70 16.61
C ASP A 442 24.86 -14.28 17.05
N GLU A 443 26.00 -13.84 16.51
CA GLU A 443 26.68 -12.58 16.90
C GLU A 443 25.83 -11.34 16.57
N PHE A 444 24.90 -11.42 15.63
CA PHE A 444 24.00 -10.30 15.30
C PHE A 444 23.30 -9.70 16.53
N TYR A 445 22.96 -10.49 17.56
CA TYR A 445 22.24 -10.03 18.76
C TYR A 445 23.16 -9.46 19.86
N ARG A 446 24.48 -9.52 19.71
CA ARG A 446 25.45 -9.12 20.74
C ARG A 446 25.28 -7.63 21.10
N GLY A 447 24.99 -7.36 22.37
CA GLY A 447 24.75 -6.00 22.88
C GLY A 447 23.43 -5.36 22.42
N LYS A 448 22.52 -6.12 21.78
CA LYS A 448 21.23 -5.64 21.29
C LYS A 448 20.06 -6.04 22.19
N ILE A 449 18.96 -5.33 22.02
CA ILE A 449 17.66 -5.60 22.63
C ILE A 449 16.58 -5.68 21.53
N ALA A 450 15.73 -6.71 21.60
CA ALA A 450 14.71 -6.99 20.60
C ALA A 450 13.29 -6.84 21.18
N PHE A 451 12.36 -6.27 20.40
CA PHE A 451 10.95 -6.14 20.76
C PHE A 451 10.07 -6.70 19.64
N CYS A 452 9.00 -7.39 20.02
CA CYS A 452 8.00 -7.88 19.07
C CYS A 452 6.64 -7.22 19.32
N HIS A 453 6.09 -6.60 18.28
CA HIS A 453 4.76 -6.02 18.25
C HIS A 453 3.93 -6.71 17.15
N LYS A 454 2.62 -6.84 17.34
CA LYS A 454 1.73 -7.44 16.32
C LYS A 454 0.74 -6.38 15.83
N PHE A 455 0.65 -6.13 14.52
CA PHE A 455 -0.10 -4.97 13.99
C PHE A 455 -1.59 -4.96 14.40
N ARG A 456 -2.18 -6.14 14.58
CA ARG A 456 -3.55 -6.32 15.11
C ARG A 456 -3.81 -5.52 16.40
N TRP A 457 -2.79 -5.28 17.23
CA TRP A 457 -2.93 -4.55 18.50
C TRP A 457 -3.37 -3.09 18.28
N PHE A 458 -2.98 -2.47 17.16
CA PHE A 458 -3.30 -1.07 16.83
C PHE A 458 -4.75 -0.86 16.39
N ASN A 459 -5.45 -1.93 15.96
CA ASN A 459 -6.82 -1.87 15.43
C ASN A 459 -7.90 -1.53 16.47
N PHE A 460 -7.60 -1.67 17.76
CA PHE A 460 -8.59 -1.62 18.84
C PHE A 460 -8.83 -0.22 19.40
N GLU A 461 -7.82 0.65 19.31
CA GLU A 461 -7.85 2.04 19.76
C GLU A 461 -7.09 2.91 18.74
N PRO A 462 -7.52 2.99 17.47
CA PRO A 462 -6.74 3.63 16.39
C PRO A 462 -6.49 5.13 16.59
N GLU A 463 -7.36 5.80 17.36
CA GLU A 463 -7.24 7.22 17.75
C GLU A 463 -6.33 7.44 18.97
N LYS A 464 -5.89 6.38 19.66
CA LYS A 464 -5.07 6.48 20.87
C LYS A 464 -3.63 6.81 20.50
N ASN A 465 -3.31 8.09 20.66
CA ASN A 465 -1.96 8.59 20.48
C ASN A 465 -1.05 8.13 21.62
N LEU A 466 0.14 7.65 21.27
CA LEU A 466 1.14 7.04 22.15
C LEU A 466 2.48 7.73 21.95
N SER A 467 3.25 7.91 23.03
CA SER A 467 4.69 8.21 22.94
C SER A 467 5.50 6.96 22.60
N LEU A 468 6.71 7.12 22.05
CA LEU A 468 7.56 5.99 21.68
C LEU A 468 7.87 5.07 22.88
N LYS A 469 8.12 5.64 24.07
CA LYS A 469 8.32 4.88 25.31
C LYS A 469 7.15 3.95 25.60
N THR A 470 5.93 4.49 25.55
CA THR A 470 4.69 3.75 25.83
C THR A 470 4.47 2.64 24.80
N PHE A 471 4.65 2.96 23.52
CA PHE A 471 4.53 2.05 22.39
C PHE A 471 5.47 0.84 22.50
N LEU A 472 6.76 1.08 22.74
CA LEU A 472 7.76 0.01 22.86
C LEU A 472 7.53 -0.87 24.09
N ARG A 473 7.06 -0.31 25.21
CA ARG A 473 6.79 -1.10 26.42
C ARG A 473 5.62 -2.07 26.29
N TYR A 474 4.61 -1.83 25.43
CA TYR A 474 3.43 -2.71 25.33
C TYR A 474 3.75 -4.19 24.99
N GLY A 475 4.91 -4.47 24.39
CA GLY A 475 5.36 -5.86 24.15
C GLY A 475 6.06 -6.53 25.33
N THR A 476 6.18 -5.87 26.49
CA THR A 476 7.08 -6.23 27.60
C THR A 476 6.34 -6.30 28.93
N ASP A 477 6.74 -7.22 29.82
CA ASP A 477 6.18 -7.34 31.17
C ASP A 477 7.05 -6.59 32.20
N LEU A 478 7.61 -5.45 31.79
CA LEU A 478 8.60 -4.66 32.54
C LEU A 478 7.95 -3.52 33.34
N SER A 479 8.48 -3.24 34.54
CA SER A 479 8.16 -2.03 35.28
C SER A 479 8.64 -0.78 34.54
N GLU A 480 8.03 0.38 34.82
CA GLU A 480 8.47 1.70 34.29
C GLU A 480 9.98 1.91 34.47
N GLU A 481 10.48 1.63 35.67
CA GLU A 481 11.88 1.81 36.09
C GLU A 481 12.86 0.94 35.27
N LYS A 482 12.59 -0.35 35.13
CA LYS A 482 13.41 -1.25 34.30
C LYS A 482 13.32 -0.90 32.81
N PHE A 483 12.14 -0.48 32.35
CA PHE A 483 11.95 -0.05 30.98
C PHE A 483 12.65 1.28 30.68
N GLU A 484 12.74 2.21 31.64
CA GLU A 484 13.41 3.51 31.46
C GLU A 484 14.90 3.34 31.16
N SER A 485 15.61 2.50 31.94
CA SER A 485 17.02 2.16 31.70
C SER A 485 17.26 1.59 30.29
N ILE A 486 16.34 0.73 29.83
CA ILE A 486 16.32 0.21 28.46
C ILE A 486 16.06 1.32 27.42
N PHE A 487 15.09 2.20 27.69
CA PHE A 487 14.66 3.25 26.75
C PHE A 487 15.74 4.32 26.55
N GLN A 488 16.43 4.74 27.61
CA GLN A 488 17.51 5.71 27.53
C GLN A 488 18.71 5.18 26.73
N GLU A 489 19.10 3.91 26.92
CA GLU A 489 20.17 3.32 26.11
C GLU A 489 19.77 3.16 24.62
N ILE A 490 18.48 2.92 24.32
CA ILE A 490 17.96 2.89 22.94
C ILE A 490 17.96 4.30 22.31
N LEU A 491 17.62 5.34 23.06
CA LEU A 491 17.69 6.73 22.58
C LEU A 491 19.14 7.15 22.27
N LYS A 492 20.08 6.74 23.13
CA LYS A 492 21.51 7.01 23.01
C LYS A 492 22.19 6.20 21.90
N GLU A 493 21.80 4.94 21.71
CA GLU A 493 22.36 4.02 20.72
C GLU A 493 21.27 3.25 19.94
N PRO A 494 20.54 3.90 19.01
CA PRO A 494 19.45 3.27 18.27
C PRO A 494 19.83 1.97 17.53
N GLN A 495 21.10 1.83 17.12
CA GLN A 495 21.63 0.62 16.49
C GLN A 495 21.56 -0.66 17.37
N LYS A 496 21.36 -0.50 18.69
CA LYS A 496 21.13 -1.61 19.62
C LYS A 496 19.71 -2.17 19.55
N ALA A 497 18.75 -1.43 18.99
CA ALA A 497 17.37 -1.86 18.91
C ALA A 497 17.09 -2.76 17.69
N VAL A 498 16.31 -3.82 17.92
CA VAL A 498 15.71 -4.68 16.89
C VAL A 498 14.20 -4.68 17.10
N PHE A 499 13.44 -4.20 16.14
CA PHE A 499 11.98 -4.18 16.18
C PHE A 499 11.41 -5.21 15.20
N ILE A 500 10.47 -6.01 15.68
CA ILE A 500 9.79 -7.05 14.90
C ILE A 500 8.31 -6.72 14.89
N PHE A 501 7.74 -6.53 13.71
CA PHE A 501 6.34 -6.19 13.50
C PHE A 501 5.64 -7.32 12.74
N ASP A 502 4.86 -8.13 13.46
CA ASP A 502 4.21 -9.31 12.91
C ASP A 502 2.81 -8.98 12.36
N GLY A 503 2.53 -9.42 11.13
CA GLY A 503 1.20 -9.41 10.52
C GLY A 503 0.71 -8.06 10.01
N LEU A 504 1.45 -7.36 9.14
CA LEU A 504 1.00 -6.08 8.54
C LEU A 504 -0.33 -6.21 7.79
N ASP A 505 -0.65 -7.40 7.28
CA ASP A 505 -1.95 -7.76 6.69
C ASP A 505 -3.11 -7.85 7.67
N GLU A 506 -2.85 -7.74 8.98
CA GLU A 506 -3.84 -7.72 10.04
C GLU A 506 -4.23 -6.29 10.45
N PHE A 507 -3.55 -5.25 9.94
CA PHE A 507 -3.93 -3.85 10.21
C PHE A 507 -5.19 -3.46 9.42
N ASN A 508 -6.17 -2.83 10.09
CA ASN A 508 -7.45 -2.46 9.49
C ASN A 508 -7.74 -0.95 9.44
N GLY A 509 -6.79 -0.10 9.86
CA GLY A 509 -6.93 1.35 9.81
C GLY A 509 -6.56 1.97 8.47
N ASP A 510 -6.76 3.29 8.34
CA ASP A 510 -6.42 4.04 7.15
C ASP A 510 -4.90 4.26 7.02
N MET A 511 -4.28 3.47 6.14
CA MET A 511 -2.85 3.54 5.85
C MET A 511 -2.43 4.86 5.18
N GLU A 512 -3.29 5.53 4.41
CA GLU A 512 -2.93 6.78 3.74
C GLU A 512 -2.88 7.93 4.74
N ASN A 513 -3.90 8.03 5.60
CA ASN A 513 -3.93 8.96 6.72
C ASN A 513 -2.73 8.74 7.68
N CYS A 514 -2.37 7.48 7.97
CA CYS A 514 -1.15 7.18 8.74
C CYS A 514 0.15 7.62 8.05
N LEU A 515 0.24 7.52 6.71
CA LEU A 515 1.37 8.02 5.93
C LEU A 515 1.43 9.57 5.92
N GLU A 516 0.30 10.26 5.76
CA GLU A 516 0.21 11.72 5.84
C GLU A 516 0.60 12.24 7.24
N GLN A 517 0.02 11.66 8.30
CA GLN A 517 0.39 11.97 9.68
C GLN A 517 1.89 11.74 9.96
N SER A 518 2.49 10.70 9.36
CA SER A 518 3.92 10.43 9.54
C SER A 518 4.83 11.52 8.97
N GLN A 519 4.33 12.32 8.02
CA GLN A 519 5.01 13.47 7.43
C GLN A 519 4.72 14.77 8.19
N MET A 520 3.49 14.96 8.66
CA MET A 520 3.06 16.19 9.35
C MET A 520 3.51 16.27 10.82
N LEU A 521 3.49 15.16 11.56
CA LEU A 521 3.80 15.15 12.99
C LEU A 521 5.32 15.23 13.24
N PRO A 522 5.77 15.82 14.36
CA PRO A 522 7.20 15.95 14.69
C PRO A 522 7.92 14.60 14.81
N ASN A 523 9.23 14.62 14.64
CA ASN A 523 10.12 13.45 14.74
C ASN A 523 10.75 13.31 16.14
N ASP A 524 9.95 13.60 17.17
CA ASP A 524 10.35 13.55 18.58
C ASP A 524 9.88 12.23 19.22
N PRO A 525 10.75 11.43 19.87
CA PRO A 525 10.36 10.24 20.64
C PRO A 525 9.27 10.48 21.70
N ASN A 526 9.14 11.71 22.20
CA ASN A 526 8.15 12.09 23.21
C ASN A 526 6.80 12.51 22.60
N ALA A 527 6.73 12.74 21.28
CA ALA A 527 5.49 13.11 20.61
C ALA A 527 4.48 11.96 20.62
N TYR A 528 3.21 12.31 20.84
CA TYR A 528 2.10 11.37 20.90
C TYR A 528 1.46 11.21 19.52
N MET A 529 1.43 9.98 18.99
CA MET A 529 0.78 9.66 17.70
C MET A 529 0.31 8.20 17.64
N SER A 530 -0.48 7.81 16.64
CA SER A 530 -0.97 6.43 16.52
C SER A 530 0.19 5.42 16.43
N GLY A 531 -0.05 4.18 16.88
CA GLY A 531 0.95 3.11 16.81
C GLY A 531 1.41 2.79 15.38
N MET A 532 0.53 2.98 14.39
CA MET A 532 0.89 2.80 12.98
C MET A 532 1.76 3.96 12.48
N THR A 533 1.46 5.20 12.87
CA THR A 533 2.27 6.38 12.54
C THR A 533 3.66 6.30 13.18
N LEU A 534 3.78 5.77 14.41
CA LEU A 534 5.07 5.45 15.04
C LEU A 534 5.85 4.38 14.23
N PHE A 535 5.21 3.27 13.85
CA PHE A 535 5.84 2.25 13.01
C PHE A 535 6.37 2.85 11.69
N ILE A 536 5.59 3.69 11.00
CA ILE A 536 6.01 4.32 9.75
C ILE A 536 7.22 5.25 9.97
N LYS A 537 7.24 6.05 11.05
CA LYS A 537 8.41 6.89 11.41
C LYS A 537 9.65 6.06 11.72
N LEU A 538 9.51 4.91 12.41
CA LEU A 538 10.61 3.97 12.64
C LEU A 538 11.10 3.36 11.32
N ALA A 539 10.20 2.89 10.46
CA ALA A 539 10.53 2.26 9.17
C ALA A 539 11.27 3.22 8.21
N TYR A 540 10.91 4.51 8.20
CA TYR A 540 11.65 5.55 7.46
C TYR A 540 12.89 6.10 8.19
N GLY A 541 13.24 5.56 9.36
CA GLY A 541 14.38 6.03 10.17
C GLY A 541 14.25 7.48 10.65
N LYS A 542 13.04 8.03 10.71
CA LYS A 542 12.75 9.39 11.21
C LYS A 542 12.85 9.49 12.73
N VAL A 543 12.65 8.36 13.40
CA VAL A 543 12.82 8.15 14.85
C VAL A 543 13.66 6.90 15.02
N LEU A 544 14.59 6.89 16.00
CA LEU A 544 15.58 5.81 16.21
C LEU A 544 16.36 5.41 14.95
N GLN A 545 16.92 6.40 14.24
CA GLN A 545 17.71 6.19 13.03
C GLN A 545 18.87 5.19 13.27
N GLY A 546 18.86 4.07 12.57
CA GLY A 546 19.87 3.01 12.68
C GLY A 546 19.40 1.73 13.39
N ALA A 547 18.21 1.73 14.01
CA ALA A 547 17.57 0.51 14.49
C ALA A 547 17.39 -0.52 13.36
N THR A 548 17.28 -1.80 13.71
CA THR A 548 16.94 -2.88 12.76
C THR A 548 15.45 -3.16 12.86
N ILE A 549 14.75 -3.33 11.73
CA ILE A 549 13.29 -3.47 11.66
C ILE A 549 12.95 -4.64 10.74
N ILE A 550 12.14 -5.57 11.25
CA ILE A 550 11.58 -6.70 10.51
C ILE A 550 10.06 -6.53 10.46
N VAL A 551 9.47 -6.69 9.28
CA VAL A 551 8.03 -6.65 9.06
C VAL A 551 7.60 -7.97 8.42
N THR A 552 6.60 -8.66 8.99
CA THR A 552 5.98 -9.81 8.32
C THR A 552 4.65 -9.42 7.69
N SER A 553 4.31 -10.02 6.55
CA SER A 553 3.05 -9.70 5.86
C SER A 553 2.55 -10.83 4.95
N ARG A 554 1.24 -10.91 4.73
CA ARG A 554 0.67 -11.59 3.55
C ARG A 554 0.80 -10.70 2.31
N PRO A 555 0.97 -11.30 1.13
CA PRO A 555 0.92 -10.59 -0.15
C PRO A 555 -0.34 -9.73 -0.37
N THR A 556 -1.44 -10.01 0.33
CA THR A 556 -2.69 -9.23 0.26
C THR A 556 -2.57 -7.80 0.77
N ALA A 557 -1.53 -7.47 1.56
CA ALA A 557 -1.25 -6.10 2.02
C ALA A 557 -0.22 -5.36 1.15
N ASN A 558 -0.09 -5.77 -0.12
CA ASN A 558 0.83 -5.18 -1.09
C ASN A 558 0.72 -3.66 -1.17
N ASP A 559 -0.51 -3.14 -1.14
CA ASP A 559 -0.80 -1.71 -1.29
C ASP A 559 -0.40 -0.89 -0.05
N PHE A 560 -0.05 -1.54 1.05
CA PHE A 560 0.55 -0.92 2.23
C PHE A 560 2.08 -0.98 2.15
N TYR A 561 2.69 -2.18 2.01
CA TYR A 561 4.15 -2.30 2.08
C TYR A 561 4.88 -1.79 0.83
N SER A 562 4.22 -1.67 -0.33
CA SER A 562 4.81 -1.06 -1.53
C SER A 562 5.03 0.45 -1.42
N LYS A 563 4.40 1.11 -0.43
CA LYS A 563 4.62 2.53 -0.10
C LYS A 563 5.80 2.75 0.86
N LEU A 564 6.38 1.68 1.39
CA LEU A 564 7.49 1.68 2.35
C LEU A 564 8.79 1.21 1.69
N HIS A 565 9.94 1.71 2.17
CA HIS A 565 11.25 1.29 1.66
C HIS A 565 11.87 0.20 2.55
N PHE A 566 12.17 -0.95 1.95
CA PHE A 566 12.88 -2.06 2.59
C PHE A 566 14.24 -2.29 1.93
N ASP A 567 15.32 -2.31 2.71
CA ASP A 567 16.66 -2.67 2.23
C ASP A 567 16.71 -4.11 1.70
N ARG A 568 15.88 -4.99 2.28
CA ARG A 568 15.70 -6.38 1.88
C ARG A 568 14.22 -6.76 1.89
N SER A 569 13.71 -7.24 0.76
CA SER A 569 12.42 -7.93 0.66
C SER A 569 12.65 -9.41 0.35
N VAL A 570 11.99 -10.28 1.11
CA VAL A 570 12.03 -11.73 0.95
C VAL A 570 10.62 -12.33 0.96
N GLU A 571 10.46 -13.49 0.34
CA GLU A 571 9.25 -14.32 0.52
C GLU A 571 9.62 -15.67 1.14
N ILE A 572 8.84 -16.08 2.14
CA ILE A 572 8.90 -17.42 2.74
C ILE A 572 8.19 -18.39 1.81
N ILE A 573 8.94 -19.37 1.30
CA ILE A 573 8.50 -20.35 0.31
C ILE A 573 7.73 -21.47 0.99
N GLY A 574 8.37 -22.17 1.95
CA GLY A 574 7.87 -23.37 2.64
C GLY A 574 9.00 -24.33 3.02
N PHE A 575 8.66 -25.60 3.26
CA PHE A 575 9.64 -26.69 3.39
C PHE A 575 9.91 -27.37 2.04
N THR A 576 11.15 -27.80 1.81
CA THR A 576 11.48 -28.78 0.75
C THR A 576 11.34 -30.21 1.28
N LEU A 577 11.41 -31.22 0.41
CA LEU A 577 11.26 -32.63 0.79
C LEU A 577 12.20 -33.05 1.93
N GLU A 578 13.44 -32.56 1.90
CA GLU A 578 14.45 -32.83 2.93
C GLU A 578 14.07 -32.20 4.27
N LYS A 579 13.47 -31.00 4.24
CA LYS A 579 13.00 -30.29 5.44
C LYS A 579 11.70 -30.83 6.00
N ILE A 580 10.83 -31.43 5.17
CA ILE A 580 9.71 -32.24 5.65
C ILE A 580 10.25 -33.49 6.38
N GLN A 581 11.25 -34.17 5.81
CA GLN A 581 11.88 -35.32 6.46
C GLN A 581 12.60 -34.93 7.77
N GLU A 582 13.28 -33.78 7.80
CA GLU A 582 13.92 -33.22 9.00
C GLU A 582 12.87 -32.86 10.07
N TYR A 583 11.75 -32.26 9.68
CA TYR A 583 10.64 -31.94 10.58
C TYR A 583 10.02 -33.19 11.20
N VAL A 584 9.69 -34.20 10.37
CA VAL A 584 9.17 -35.49 10.83
C VAL A 584 10.18 -36.21 11.74
N SER A 585 11.48 -36.06 11.48
CA SER A 585 12.53 -36.50 12.41
C SER A 585 12.34 -35.85 13.77
N ARG A 586 12.54 -34.52 13.88
CA ARG A 586 12.59 -33.85 15.18
C ARG A 586 11.29 -33.90 15.96
N PHE A 587 10.15 -33.93 15.26
CA PHE A 587 8.84 -34.17 15.86
C PHE A 587 8.79 -35.56 16.55
N CYS A 588 9.18 -36.63 15.85
CA CYS A 588 9.15 -37.98 16.39
C CYS A 588 10.33 -38.31 17.33
N ASP A 589 11.46 -37.60 17.22
CA ASP A 589 12.67 -37.80 18.06
C ASP A 589 12.41 -37.44 19.55
N ASN A 590 11.29 -36.79 19.85
CA ASN A 590 10.79 -36.49 21.20
C ASN A 590 9.80 -37.53 21.74
N SER A 591 9.60 -38.66 21.04
CA SER A 591 8.76 -39.78 21.46
C SER A 591 9.61 -40.97 21.87
N ASP A 592 9.23 -41.65 22.96
CA ASP A 592 9.83 -42.92 23.40
C ASP A 592 9.64 -44.07 22.37
N ARG A 593 8.82 -43.85 21.33
CA ARG A 593 8.45 -44.82 20.30
C ARG A 593 9.37 -44.72 19.09
N GLY A 594 10.53 -45.38 19.14
CA GLY A 594 11.52 -45.38 18.05
C GLY A 594 11.01 -45.87 16.68
N ASP A 595 9.86 -46.56 16.62
CA ASP A 595 9.22 -46.99 15.37
C ASP A 595 8.20 -45.99 14.79
N LEU A 596 7.84 -44.94 15.52
CA LEU A 596 6.91 -43.89 15.09
C LEU A 596 7.44 -43.13 13.87
N LYS A 597 8.69 -42.67 13.96
CA LYS A 597 9.41 -41.89 12.93
C LYS A 597 9.37 -42.52 11.53
N PRO A 598 9.78 -43.80 11.32
CA PRO A 598 9.70 -44.42 10.01
C PRO A 598 8.26 -44.65 9.53
N LYS A 599 7.29 -44.91 10.43
CA LYS A 599 5.88 -45.08 10.05
C LYS A 599 5.27 -43.78 9.54
N VAL A 600 5.39 -42.70 10.31
CA VAL A 600 4.89 -41.35 9.94
C VAL A 600 5.55 -40.87 8.65
N TRP A 601 6.88 -40.99 8.53
CA TRP A 601 7.59 -40.58 7.30
C TRP A 601 7.18 -41.39 6.07
N ASN A 602 7.10 -42.73 6.18
CA ASN A 602 6.73 -43.56 5.04
C ASN A 602 5.29 -43.32 4.58
N HIS A 603 4.35 -43.11 5.52
CA HIS A 603 2.96 -42.80 5.18
C HIS A 603 2.85 -41.46 4.44
N ILE A 604 3.44 -40.39 4.99
CA ILE A 604 3.51 -39.08 4.32
C ILE A 604 4.12 -39.24 2.92
N LYS A 605 5.30 -39.87 2.82
CA LYS A 605 6.05 -40.06 1.57
C LYS A 605 5.29 -40.89 0.53
N SER A 606 4.40 -41.81 0.94
CA SER A 606 3.58 -42.62 0.03
C SER A 606 2.40 -41.86 -0.60
N SER A 607 1.99 -40.72 -0.04
CA SER A 607 0.88 -39.91 -0.53
C SER A 607 1.38 -38.59 -1.11
N SER A 608 1.12 -38.37 -2.40
CA SER A 608 1.34 -37.07 -3.06
C SER A 608 0.66 -35.93 -2.31
N ASP A 609 -0.53 -36.19 -1.80
CA ASP A 609 -1.41 -35.18 -1.24
C ASP A 609 -0.92 -34.77 0.14
N LEU A 610 -0.46 -35.73 0.96
CA LEU A 610 0.20 -35.44 2.24
C LEU A 610 1.54 -34.72 2.02
N LEU A 611 2.36 -35.12 1.05
CA LEU A 611 3.61 -34.42 0.72
C LEU A 611 3.36 -32.95 0.30
N ASN A 612 2.40 -32.74 -0.59
CA ASN A 612 2.00 -31.40 -1.06
C ASN A 612 1.42 -30.55 0.09
N LEU A 613 0.70 -31.16 1.03
CA LEU A 613 0.15 -30.48 2.20
C LEU A 613 1.26 -30.10 3.20
N CYS A 614 2.20 -31.01 3.49
CA CYS A 614 3.33 -30.85 4.42
C CYS A 614 4.39 -29.83 3.98
N TYR A 615 4.39 -29.40 2.72
CA TYR A 615 5.19 -28.25 2.26
C TYR A 615 4.91 -26.97 3.09
N ILE A 616 3.68 -26.82 3.62
CA ILE A 616 3.32 -25.73 4.53
C ILE A 616 3.60 -26.19 5.99
N PRO A 617 4.47 -25.50 6.76
CA PRO A 617 4.89 -25.97 8.08
C PRO A 617 3.77 -26.30 9.08
N VAL A 618 2.72 -25.47 9.19
CA VAL A 618 1.60 -25.75 10.12
C VAL A 618 0.75 -26.95 9.68
N ASN A 619 0.67 -27.21 8.37
CA ASN A 619 0.04 -28.43 7.89
C ASN A 619 0.92 -29.65 8.19
N CYS A 620 2.25 -29.52 8.05
CA CYS A 620 3.19 -30.57 8.43
C CYS A 620 3.05 -30.94 9.91
N PHE A 621 2.89 -29.94 10.80
CA PHE A 621 2.52 -30.17 12.20
C PHE A 621 1.21 -30.96 12.31
N ILE A 622 0.10 -30.45 11.75
CA ILE A 622 -1.22 -31.12 11.84
C ILE A 622 -1.14 -32.58 11.36
N VAL A 623 -0.42 -32.86 10.28
CA VAL A 623 -0.21 -34.22 9.76
C VAL A 623 0.60 -35.07 10.73
N CYS A 624 1.75 -34.59 11.22
CA CYS A 624 2.60 -35.35 12.16
C CYS A 624 1.86 -35.69 13.46
N VAL A 625 1.14 -34.72 14.02
CA VAL A 625 0.29 -34.88 15.20
C VAL A 625 -0.79 -35.93 14.96
N THR A 626 -1.58 -35.76 13.88
CA THR A 626 -2.72 -36.65 13.60
C THR A 626 -2.27 -38.09 13.34
N LEU A 627 -1.23 -38.30 12.54
CA LEU A 627 -0.70 -39.65 12.27
C LEU A 627 -0.13 -40.30 13.55
N SER A 628 0.49 -39.51 14.44
CA SER A 628 1.03 -40.01 15.70
C SER A 628 -0.06 -40.33 16.73
N ALA A 629 -1.15 -39.55 16.75
CA ALA A 629 -2.34 -39.86 17.53
C ALA A 629 -3.01 -41.15 17.04
N CYS A 630 -3.22 -41.30 15.72
CA CYS A 630 -3.75 -42.53 15.13
C CYS A 630 -2.89 -43.76 15.50
N LEU A 631 -1.57 -43.72 15.34
CA LEU A 631 -0.66 -44.81 15.73
C LEU A 631 -0.57 -45.08 17.24
N SER A 632 -1.13 -44.19 18.07
CA SER A 632 -1.23 -44.37 19.52
C SER A 632 -2.56 -45.01 19.92
N ASP A 633 -3.66 -44.58 19.30
CA ASP A 633 -4.99 -45.18 19.50
C ASP A 633 -5.16 -46.54 18.79
N SER A 634 -4.38 -46.83 17.72
CA SER A 634 -4.46 -48.08 16.92
C SER A 634 -3.51 -49.21 17.35
N GLU A 635 -2.95 -49.15 18.56
CA GLU A 635 -1.87 -50.06 19.00
C GLU A 635 -0.73 -50.22 17.98
N ASN A 636 -0.34 -49.10 17.35
CA ASN A 636 0.75 -49.01 16.39
C ASN A 636 0.48 -49.60 14.98
N ASP A 637 -0.77 -49.96 14.67
CA ASP A 637 -1.17 -50.41 13.32
C ASP A 637 -1.21 -49.25 12.31
N THR A 638 -0.48 -49.45 11.20
CA THR A 638 -0.44 -48.54 10.06
C THR A 638 -1.67 -48.62 9.15
N SER A 639 -2.47 -49.68 9.20
CA SER A 639 -3.68 -49.80 8.37
C SER A 639 -4.78 -48.81 8.79
N ALA A 640 -4.76 -48.37 10.05
CA ALA A 640 -5.64 -47.35 10.61
C ALA A 640 -5.24 -45.89 10.27
N LEU A 641 -4.16 -45.66 9.50
CA LEU A 641 -3.74 -44.30 9.15
C LEU A 641 -4.64 -43.68 8.07
N PRO A 642 -5.04 -42.40 8.20
CA PRO A 642 -5.89 -41.72 7.23
C PRO A 642 -5.21 -41.63 5.86
N THR A 643 -5.91 -42.10 4.82
CA THR A 643 -5.45 -42.12 3.43
C THR A 643 -5.92 -40.90 2.65
N ARG A 644 -7.12 -40.40 2.97
CA ARG A 644 -7.75 -39.23 2.34
C ARG A 644 -7.62 -37.99 3.24
N LEU A 645 -7.55 -36.81 2.63
CA LEU A 645 -7.58 -35.54 3.38
C LEU A 645 -8.82 -35.41 4.29
N THR A 646 -9.98 -35.94 3.86
CA THR A 646 -11.21 -35.98 4.67
C THR A 646 -11.10 -36.89 5.90
N GLU A 647 -10.35 -37.98 5.82
CA GLU A 647 -10.07 -38.86 6.96
C GLU A 647 -9.11 -38.15 7.92
N LEU A 648 -8.04 -37.55 7.37
CA LEU A 648 -7.03 -36.78 8.11
C LEU A 648 -7.67 -35.64 8.92
N TYR A 649 -8.48 -34.77 8.30
CA TYR A 649 -9.04 -33.62 9.02
C TYR A 649 -10.14 -34.01 10.02
N ASN A 650 -10.90 -35.10 9.80
CA ASN A 650 -11.78 -35.64 10.84
C ASN A 650 -10.97 -36.19 12.04
N ALA A 651 -9.88 -36.93 11.78
CA ALA A 651 -9.02 -37.44 12.84
C ALA A 651 -8.30 -36.32 13.62
N ALA A 652 -7.81 -35.28 12.92
CA ALA A 652 -7.23 -34.09 13.53
C ALA A 652 -8.23 -33.38 14.46
N ILE A 653 -9.47 -33.19 14.00
CA ILE A 653 -10.54 -32.57 14.79
C ILE A 653 -10.88 -33.41 16.03
N ALA A 654 -10.98 -34.73 15.88
CA ALA A 654 -11.24 -35.64 17.00
C ALA A 654 -10.11 -35.61 18.04
N HIS A 655 -8.85 -35.56 17.60
CA HIS A 655 -7.69 -35.48 18.50
C HIS A 655 -7.61 -34.15 19.25
N PHE A 656 -7.71 -32.99 18.57
CA PHE A 656 -7.66 -31.69 19.26
C PHE A 656 -8.81 -31.50 20.26
N ALA A 657 -9.99 -32.05 19.97
CA ALA A 657 -11.09 -32.12 20.93
C ALA A 657 -10.76 -33.01 22.15
N LYS A 658 -10.34 -34.26 21.91
CA LYS A 658 -9.99 -35.26 22.94
C LYS A 658 -8.91 -34.77 23.91
N GLU A 659 -7.88 -34.10 23.41
CA GLU A 659 -6.76 -33.63 24.24
C GLU A 659 -7.08 -32.36 25.05
N HIS A 660 -8.12 -31.61 24.66
CA HIS A 660 -8.71 -30.61 25.54
C HIS A 660 -9.72 -31.19 26.53
N ASP A 661 -10.52 -32.18 26.13
CA ASP A 661 -11.42 -32.93 27.05
C ASP A 661 -10.61 -33.62 28.18
N ARG A 662 -9.41 -34.13 27.91
CA ARG A 662 -8.49 -34.63 28.96
C ARG A 662 -8.09 -33.58 29.99
N ASN A 663 -8.17 -32.30 29.64
CA ASN A 663 -7.80 -31.15 30.46
C ASN A 663 -9.03 -30.36 30.97
N SER A 664 -10.26 -30.86 30.79
CA SER A 664 -11.50 -30.14 31.10
C SER A 664 -12.63 -31.08 31.53
N ASN A 665 -13.43 -30.67 32.52
CA ASN A 665 -14.56 -31.48 33.03
C ASN A 665 -15.80 -31.50 32.10
N GLU A 666 -15.70 -30.99 30.88
CA GLU A 666 -16.77 -30.93 29.87
C GLU A 666 -16.32 -31.65 28.59
N THR A 667 -17.17 -32.52 28.04
CA THR A 667 -16.90 -33.28 26.80
C THR A 667 -17.24 -32.47 25.55
N PHE A 668 -16.45 -32.62 24.48
CA PHE A 668 -16.69 -32.03 23.16
C PHE A 668 -18.00 -32.57 22.55
N SER A 669 -19.09 -31.85 22.82
CA SER A 669 -20.44 -32.25 22.41
C SER A 669 -20.68 -32.11 20.89
N LYS A 670 -21.63 -32.88 20.36
CA LYS A 670 -22.14 -32.72 18.98
C LYS A 670 -22.61 -31.27 18.70
N GLN A 671 -23.18 -30.60 19.71
CA GLN A 671 -23.56 -29.19 19.59
C GLN A 671 -22.33 -28.29 19.43
N THR A 672 -21.26 -28.51 20.19
CA THR A 672 -20.00 -27.76 20.06
C THR A 672 -19.43 -27.89 18.65
N ALA A 673 -19.50 -29.08 18.05
CA ALA A 673 -19.10 -29.30 16.66
C ALA A 673 -19.98 -28.51 15.67
N MET A 674 -21.31 -28.53 15.86
CA MET A 674 -22.26 -27.80 15.03
C MET A 674 -22.10 -26.28 15.11
N ASP A 675 -21.90 -25.74 16.31
CA ASP A 675 -21.64 -24.31 16.51
C ASP A 675 -20.36 -23.86 15.77
N LEU A 676 -19.30 -24.69 15.82
CA LEU A 676 -18.01 -24.42 15.17
C LEU A 676 -18.09 -24.58 13.64
N GLN A 677 -18.88 -25.51 13.13
CA GLN A 677 -19.19 -25.67 11.71
C GLN A 677 -19.91 -24.42 11.15
N GLU A 678 -20.98 -23.97 11.83
CA GLU A 678 -21.76 -22.79 11.44
C GLU A 678 -20.91 -21.50 11.50
N LEU A 679 -20.10 -21.34 12.55
CA LEU A 679 -19.18 -20.22 12.70
C LEU A 679 -18.07 -20.23 11.63
N ALA A 680 -17.53 -21.41 11.30
CA ALA A 680 -16.54 -21.56 10.25
C ALA A 680 -17.13 -21.21 8.87
N PHE A 681 -18.33 -21.71 8.56
CA PHE A 681 -19.04 -21.44 7.32
C PHE A 681 -19.31 -19.94 7.13
N ARG A 682 -19.97 -19.29 8.10
CA ARG A 682 -20.18 -17.83 8.06
C ARG A 682 -18.87 -17.05 8.02
N GLY A 683 -17.83 -17.57 8.68
CA GLY A 683 -16.48 -17.03 8.58
C GLY A 683 -15.98 -17.00 7.14
N MET A 684 -16.09 -18.11 6.41
CA MET A 684 -15.68 -18.19 5.01
C MET A 684 -16.54 -17.29 4.10
N GLU A 685 -17.87 -17.27 4.25
CA GLU A 685 -18.77 -16.40 3.49
C GLU A 685 -18.41 -14.91 3.64
N ASN A 686 -18.08 -14.47 4.87
CA ASN A 686 -17.80 -13.08 5.18
C ASN A 686 -16.31 -12.71 5.07
N GLY A 687 -15.44 -13.63 4.60
CA GLY A 687 -13.99 -13.44 4.54
C GLY A 687 -13.29 -13.28 5.91
N GLN A 688 -13.96 -13.71 7.00
CA GLN A 688 -13.50 -13.55 8.37
C GLN A 688 -12.67 -14.74 8.83
N LEU A 689 -11.40 -14.46 9.17
CA LEU A 689 -10.45 -15.42 9.76
C LEU A 689 -10.17 -15.14 11.25
N VAL A 690 -10.59 -13.97 11.73
CA VAL A 690 -10.41 -13.51 13.11
C VAL A 690 -11.75 -12.97 13.60
N PHE A 691 -12.13 -13.40 14.79
CA PHE A 691 -13.47 -13.28 15.33
C PHE A 691 -13.42 -12.64 16.73
N ASN A 692 -14.44 -11.86 17.07
CA ASN A 692 -14.55 -11.24 18.40
C ASN A 692 -15.07 -12.25 19.45
N LYS A 693 -14.63 -12.12 20.71
CA LYS A 693 -15.09 -12.89 21.89
C LYS A 693 -16.61 -13.13 21.96
N LYS A 694 -17.43 -12.18 21.49
CA LYS A 694 -18.91 -12.29 21.46
C LYS A 694 -19.45 -13.48 20.66
N TYR A 695 -18.69 -14.00 19.70
CA TYR A 695 -19.08 -15.16 18.88
C TYR A 695 -18.76 -16.52 19.53
N PHE A 696 -18.07 -16.56 20.68
CA PHE A 696 -17.64 -17.80 21.31
C PHE A 696 -18.25 -18.02 22.69
N HIS A 697 -19.06 -19.07 22.78
CA HIS A 697 -19.37 -19.75 24.04
C HIS A 697 -18.10 -20.42 24.62
N GLU A 698 -18.03 -20.58 25.95
CA GLU A 698 -16.86 -21.20 26.60
C GLU A 698 -16.57 -22.62 26.08
N ARG A 699 -17.61 -23.42 25.80
CA ARG A 699 -17.49 -24.75 25.18
C ARG A 699 -16.71 -24.75 23.85
N MET A 700 -16.80 -23.67 23.06
CA MET A 700 -16.06 -23.55 21.80
C MET A 700 -14.59 -23.15 22.03
N LYS A 701 -14.31 -22.32 23.05
CA LYS A 701 -12.93 -21.94 23.44
C LYS A 701 -12.17 -23.13 24.01
N ARG A 702 -12.88 -24.04 24.68
CA ARG A 702 -12.36 -25.29 25.25
C ARG A 702 -12.24 -26.43 24.22
N SER A 703 -12.55 -26.22 22.94
CA SER A 703 -12.58 -27.31 21.94
C SER A 703 -11.21 -27.77 21.41
N GLY A 704 -10.12 -27.07 21.74
CA GLY A 704 -8.82 -27.27 21.10
C GLY A 704 -8.72 -26.83 19.63
N LEU A 705 -9.83 -26.42 19.01
CA LEU A 705 -9.90 -26.00 17.60
C LEU A 705 -9.77 -24.47 17.42
N ILE A 706 -9.72 -23.72 18.53
CA ILE A 706 -9.75 -22.26 18.58
C ILE A 706 -8.55 -21.71 19.38
N ASN A 707 -7.75 -20.87 18.74
CA ASN A 707 -6.66 -20.11 19.36
C ASN A 707 -7.16 -18.76 19.91
N SER A 708 -6.58 -18.33 21.04
CA SER A 708 -6.84 -17.03 21.67
C SER A 708 -5.81 -15.98 21.23
N LEU A 709 -6.27 -14.89 20.62
CA LEU A 709 -5.45 -13.77 20.20
C LEU A 709 -5.51 -12.67 21.28
N SER A 710 -4.56 -12.72 22.21
CA SER A 710 -4.41 -11.69 23.24
C SER A 710 -3.88 -10.37 22.67
N ASN A 711 -4.34 -9.26 23.25
CA ASN A 711 -3.88 -7.90 22.96
C ASN A 711 -3.45 -7.22 24.28
N PRO A 712 -2.17 -6.86 24.47
CA PRO A 712 -1.70 -6.17 25.68
C PRO A 712 -2.21 -4.73 25.77
N ILE A 713 -2.63 -4.12 24.66
CA ILE A 713 -3.19 -2.76 24.63
C ILE A 713 -4.64 -2.75 25.17
N SER A 714 -5.41 -3.83 24.94
CA SER A 714 -6.78 -3.98 25.47
C SER A 714 -7.10 -5.43 25.86
N PRO A 715 -6.73 -5.88 27.08
CA PRO A 715 -6.94 -7.26 27.53
C PRO A 715 -8.41 -7.72 27.57
N ILE A 716 -9.34 -6.76 27.66
CA ILE A 716 -10.79 -6.99 27.73
C ILE A 716 -11.33 -7.54 26.38
N GLN A 717 -10.74 -7.12 25.26
CA GLN A 717 -11.24 -7.37 23.91
C GLN A 717 -10.49 -8.51 23.20
N THR A 718 -10.36 -9.65 23.86
CA THR A 718 -9.75 -10.87 23.29
C THR A 718 -10.35 -11.23 21.93
N GLN A 719 -9.51 -11.44 20.93
CA GLN A 719 -9.92 -12.02 19.64
C GLN A 719 -9.65 -13.53 19.63
N PHE A 720 -10.26 -14.24 18.68
CA PHE A 720 -10.11 -15.68 18.50
C PHE A 720 -10.01 -16.02 17.01
N CYS A 721 -9.34 -17.11 16.69
CA CYS A 721 -9.30 -17.68 15.33
C CYS A 721 -9.28 -19.20 15.40
N PHE A 722 -9.61 -19.88 14.29
CA PHE A 722 -9.38 -21.31 14.20
C PHE A 722 -7.88 -21.62 14.20
N VAL A 723 -7.51 -22.79 14.74
CA VAL A 723 -6.13 -23.27 14.84
C VAL A 723 -5.35 -23.13 13.53
N HIS A 724 -5.98 -23.48 12.42
CA HIS A 724 -5.48 -23.18 11.08
C HIS A 724 -6.64 -22.95 10.11
N LEU A 725 -6.38 -22.19 9.03
CA LEU A 725 -7.34 -21.93 7.96
C LEU A 725 -7.93 -23.21 7.38
N THR A 726 -7.12 -24.26 7.16
CA THR A 726 -7.62 -25.53 6.61
C THR A 726 -8.62 -26.24 7.53
N ILE A 727 -8.56 -26.01 8.85
CA ILE A 727 -9.54 -26.55 9.81
C ILE A 727 -10.84 -25.74 9.72
N GLN A 728 -10.76 -24.41 9.56
CA GLN A 728 -11.94 -23.57 9.28
C GLN A 728 -12.60 -23.96 7.95
N GLU A 729 -11.81 -24.12 6.88
CA GLU A 729 -12.31 -24.52 5.56
C GLU A 729 -12.95 -25.91 5.58
N PHE A 730 -12.36 -26.87 6.32
CA PHE A 730 -12.94 -28.19 6.49
C PHE A 730 -14.24 -28.19 7.32
N LEU A 731 -14.29 -27.40 8.41
CA LEU A 731 -15.51 -27.24 9.22
C LEU A 731 -16.63 -26.54 8.43
N ALA A 732 -16.28 -25.55 7.60
CA ALA A 732 -17.21 -24.87 6.70
C ALA A 732 -17.76 -25.83 5.62
N ALA A 733 -16.90 -26.61 4.97
CA ALA A 733 -17.33 -27.64 4.01
C ALA A 733 -18.22 -28.70 4.69
N LYS A 734 -17.87 -29.10 5.92
CA LYS A 734 -18.66 -30.06 6.71
C LYS A 734 -20.04 -29.52 7.07
N HIS A 735 -20.17 -28.22 7.40
CA HIS A 735 -21.46 -27.54 7.57
C HIS A 735 -22.34 -27.70 6.34
N VAL A 736 -21.80 -27.39 5.15
CA VAL A 736 -22.52 -27.51 3.87
C VAL A 736 -23.00 -28.94 3.65
N THR A 737 -22.14 -29.94 3.85
CA THR A 737 -22.49 -31.36 3.64
C THR A 737 -23.42 -31.97 4.69
N GLU A 738 -23.54 -31.36 5.88
CA GLU A 738 -24.39 -31.85 6.98
C GLU A 738 -25.70 -31.06 7.14
N THR A 739 -25.88 -29.95 6.41
CA THR A 739 -27.10 -29.11 6.45
C THR A 739 -27.88 -29.04 5.15
N LEU A 740 -27.23 -29.18 3.98
CA LEU A 740 -27.89 -29.13 2.68
C LEU A 740 -28.22 -30.53 2.13
N SER A 741 -29.30 -30.63 1.36
CA SER A 741 -29.57 -31.84 0.54
C SER A 741 -28.58 -31.99 -0.62
N PRO A 742 -28.41 -33.18 -1.21
CA PRO A 742 -27.48 -33.38 -2.34
C PRO A 742 -27.74 -32.44 -3.52
N GLU A 743 -29.01 -32.13 -3.81
CA GLU A 743 -29.46 -31.21 -4.85
C GLU A 743 -29.08 -29.76 -4.54
N GLU A 744 -29.16 -29.36 -3.28
CA GLU A 744 -28.70 -28.05 -2.79
C GLU A 744 -27.17 -27.95 -2.74
N ILE A 745 -26.45 -29.06 -2.49
CA ILE A 745 -24.98 -29.14 -2.56
C ILE A 745 -24.52 -28.99 -4.01
N GLU A 746 -25.13 -29.69 -4.98
CA GLU A 746 -24.83 -29.53 -6.41
C GLU A 746 -25.07 -28.08 -6.85
N LYS A 747 -26.20 -27.49 -6.45
CA LYS A 747 -26.51 -26.08 -6.68
C LYS A 747 -25.50 -25.13 -6.04
N PHE A 748 -25.11 -25.37 -4.78
CA PHE A 748 -24.12 -24.58 -4.05
C PHE A 748 -22.75 -24.64 -4.75
N ILE A 749 -22.32 -25.83 -5.17
CA ILE A 749 -21.10 -26.04 -5.96
C ILE A 749 -21.18 -25.25 -7.27
N SER A 750 -22.26 -25.40 -8.05
CA SER A 750 -22.41 -24.69 -9.33
C SER A 750 -22.48 -23.15 -9.22
N ALA A 751 -22.75 -22.63 -8.02
CA ALA A 751 -22.80 -21.19 -7.74
C ALA A 751 -21.48 -20.60 -7.21
N HIS A 752 -20.61 -21.42 -6.59
CA HIS A 752 -19.37 -20.96 -5.93
C HIS A 752 -18.09 -21.52 -6.53
N ILE A 753 -18.17 -22.58 -7.33
CA ILE A 753 -17.09 -23.08 -8.16
C ILE A 753 -17.47 -22.77 -9.60
N GLY A 754 -16.77 -21.81 -10.20
CA GLY A 754 -16.90 -21.50 -11.63
C GLY A 754 -16.59 -22.75 -12.47
N SER A 755 -17.26 -22.89 -13.62
CA SER A 755 -17.21 -24.10 -14.44
C SER A 755 -15.83 -24.30 -15.12
N GLY A 756 -14.96 -25.03 -14.43
CA GLY A 756 -13.62 -25.46 -14.86
C GLY A 756 -13.44 -26.97 -14.82
#